data_AF-A0A4Y7Q2V6-F1
#
_entry.id   AF-A0A4Y7Q2V6-F1
#
_cell.length_a   1.000
_cell.length_b   1.000
_cell.length_c   1.000
_cell.angle_alpha   90.00
_cell.angle_beta   90.00
_cell.angle_gamma   90.00
#
_symmetry.space_group_name_H-M   'P 1'
#
loop_
_entity.id
_entity.type
_entity.pdbx_description
1 polymer ?
#
loop_
_entity_poly.entity_id
_entity_poly.type
_entity_poly.pdbx_seq_one_letter_code
_entity_poly.pdbx_strand_id
1 'polypeptide(L)'
;MKPWIHSLTASFLCYACSLVKYSDCQARPWCVSVSKTGSLVGGEGNTIARYLNGAPHCSSADHDASIRRSNDDTQFASAHYNLKGSQQPLVYPEELKASHTNSPSIEVVAVRFAQKWDTIDGVKAQIVEIKIANTEKHQTLNTSITSAHTVNLVGNGITTRQNGSLYRLVAGDEVVVSVLVSTSSSKGAVIVEVRNSSGDIVLRSKNWPIAPLRTSWPKDNTVLNTHESPQWFNDAKYGIFIHWGPYSVPAWAPSHVYAEWYGYSLHDTPHDERNPTYAHHKKKFGKHVVYDDFIAKFTGEKFNPTEWLNLFDDAGAKYFVFVTKHHDGYALFDTGNTSNRNSLKLGPKRDFLDELFTAAIAHKPDLRRGTYFTMPEWFNPDYKKYGWGAFPGGPIKNPFTGKDEPFTGRVPIDDYLTDLQLPQQLTLIEKYGTEIMWCDIGGANLYADMASHYYNYAWSQGRQVTVDNRCGDAADFDTPEYERFSEIHERKWETTEGMDPWSFGLNKATPDEHYKNATTIITKLVDIVSKNGNYLLDVGPNAAGEIIPAMADNLREAGAWLKYGGPCVYNTRYWHKGAEDSSGTVRFLQTPTTFCIVSLKKPTGGNLTVDTTTPILPGDTIQLLGGPKRELPWSISKGKLSITVSDDDLNSVQFAWAFQVTYAVR
;
A
#
# COMPACT_ATOMS: atom_id res chain seq x y z
N MET A 1 31.28 9.07 -50.35
CA MET A 1 31.58 7.62 -50.23
C MET A 1 32.51 7.43 -49.03
N LYS A 2 32.27 6.43 -48.16
CA LYS A 2 32.95 6.24 -46.85
C LYS A 2 32.74 7.44 -45.86
N PRO A 3 33.05 7.34 -44.56
CA PRO A 3 32.25 6.59 -43.56
C PRO A 3 32.05 7.37 -42.21
N TRP A 4 31.85 6.66 -41.08
CA TRP A 4 31.56 7.15 -39.70
C TRP A 4 30.11 7.69 -39.52
N ILE A 5 29.42 7.62 -38.36
CA ILE A 5 29.79 7.16 -36.99
C ILE A 5 28.58 6.49 -36.29
N HIS A 6 28.79 5.77 -35.18
CA HIS A 6 27.69 5.23 -34.33
C HIS A 6 27.06 6.30 -33.43
N SER A 7 25.74 6.25 -33.23
CA SER A 7 25.11 6.73 -31.99
C SER A 7 23.85 5.91 -31.70
N LEU A 8 23.86 5.17 -30.59
CA LEU A 8 22.70 4.47 -30.04
C LEU A 8 22.29 5.20 -28.75
N THR A 9 21.29 6.06 -28.86
CA THR A 9 20.65 6.72 -27.71
C THR A 9 19.24 6.16 -27.53
N ALA A 10 19.11 5.18 -26.64
CA ALA A 10 17.81 4.67 -26.21
C ALA A 10 17.16 5.66 -25.24
N SER A 11 16.20 6.44 -25.72
CA SER A 11 15.40 7.34 -24.88
C SER A 11 14.33 6.54 -24.12
N PHE A 12 14.63 6.18 -22.87
CA PHE A 12 13.62 5.66 -21.94
C PHE A 12 12.66 6.79 -21.54
N LEU A 13 11.35 6.54 -21.67
CA LEU A 13 10.30 7.33 -21.04
C LEU A 13 9.48 6.42 -20.11
N CYS A 14 9.88 6.36 -18.84
CA CYS A 14 8.92 6.09 -17.76
C CYS A 14 8.32 7.44 -17.36
N TYR A 15 7.00 7.60 -17.47
CA TYR A 15 6.31 8.86 -17.17
C TYR A 15 5.39 8.70 -15.96
N ALA A 16 5.92 9.00 -14.78
CA ALA A 16 5.22 8.88 -13.50
C ALA A 16 5.61 10.01 -12.52
N CYS A 17 5.53 11.28 -12.96
CA CYS A 17 5.52 12.46 -12.07
C CYS A 17 5.19 13.75 -12.85
N SER A 18 4.04 14.37 -12.58
CA SER A 18 3.76 15.74 -13.02
C SER A 18 2.67 16.43 -12.17
N LEU A 19 3.06 16.96 -11.01
CA LEU A 19 2.23 17.89 -10.23
C LEU A 19 3.06 19.06 -9.66
N VAL A 20 2.35 20.14 -9.32
CA VAL A 20 2.81 21.38 -8.67
C VAL A 20 3.84 22.24 -9.45
N LYS A 21 3.36 23.39 -9.93
CA LYS A 21 4.15 24.63 -9.96
C LYS A 21 3.71 25.51 -8.78
N TYR A 22 4.65 26.01 -7.97
CA TYR A 22 4.69 27.44 -7.59
C TYR A 22 6.04 27.83 -6.96
N SER A 23 6.58 28.96 -7.45
CA SER A 23 7.69 29.82 -6.96
C SER A 23 8.64 29.40 -5.82
N ASP A 24 9.94 29.44 -6.15
CA ASP A 24 11.02 30.13 -5.43
C ASP A 24 11.39 29.77 -3.97
N CYS A 25 12.38 28.88 -3.86
CA CYS A 25 13.65 29.24 -3.20
C CYS A 25 14.81 28.44 -3.81
N GLN A 26 15.99 29.05 -4.03
CA GLN A 26 17.09 28.40 -4.75
C GLN A 26 18.00 27.55 -3.85
N ALA A 27 18.35 26.36 -4.33
CA ALA A 27 19.46 25.55 -3.83
C ALA A 27 20.42 25.18 -4.98
N ARG A 28 21.70 24.97 -4.68
CA ARG A 28 22.67 24.34 -5.59
C ARG A 28 23.16 23.00 -5.03
N PRO A 29 23.43 21.99 -5.87
CA PRO A 29 23.51 20.60 -5.43
C PRO A 29 24.94 20.10 -5.16
N TRP A 30 25.02 19.01 -4.40
CA TRP A 30 26.11 18.04 -4.47
C TRP A 30 25.51 16.63 -4.52
N CYS A 31 25.78 15.90 -5.60
CA CYS A 31 25.49 14.47 -5.72
C CYS A 31 26.81 13.73 -5.95
N VAL A 32 27.00 12.59 -5.30
CA VAL A 32 28.08 11.65 -5.59
C VAL A 32 27.47 10.27 -5.82
N SER A 33 27.63 9.74 -7.02
CA SER A 33 27.24 8.38 -7.39
C SER A 33 28.34 7.38 -7.04
N VAL A 34 27.97 6.19 -6.57
CA VAL A 34 28.92 5.06 -6.41
C VAL A 34 28.34 3.83 -7.12
N SER A 35 29.06 3.35 -8.15
CA SER A 35 28.76 2.10 -8.85
C SER A 35 29.65 0.96 -8.33
N LYS A 36 29.17 -0.30 -8.45
CA LYS A 36 29.87 -1.49 -7.94
C LYS A 36 30.66 -2.23 -9.03
N THR A 37 31.97 -2.32 -8.87
CA THR A 37 32.84 -3.49 -9.18
C THR A 37 34.04 -3.43 -8.22
N GLY A 38 34.72 -4.53 -7.85
CA GLY A 38 34.43 -5.94 -8.12
C GLY A 38 35.69 -6.75 -8.48
N SER A 39 36.54 -7.10 -7.51
CA SER A 39 37.67 -8.01 -7.71
C SER A 39 38.09 -8.75 -6.42
N LEU A 40 38.95 -9.77 -6.59
CA LEU A 40 39.38 -10.74 -5.58
C LEU A 40 40.91 -10.66 -5.34
N VAL A 41 41.32 -11.08 -4.13
CA VAL A 41 42.64 -11.65 -3.77
C VAL A 41 43.90 -10.75 -3.88
N GLY A 42 44.60 -10.63 -2.75
CA GLY A 42 46.05 -10.89 -2.68
C GLY A 42 46.99 -9.72 -2.31
N GLY A 43 48.01 -10.04 -1.50
CA GLY A 43 49.28 -9.30 -1.46
C GLY A 43 49.58 -8.48 -0.20
N GLU A 44 50.65 -8.86 0.50
CA GLU A 44 51.41 -7.99 1.41
C GLU A 44 52.38 -7.12 0.59
N GLY A 45 52.82 -5.93 1.05
CA GLY A 45 53.66 -5.07 0.17
C GLY A 45 54.19 -3.75 0.72
N ASN A 46 55.07 -3.83 1.72
CA ASN A 46 55.82 -2.75 2.36
C ASN A 46 56.48 -1.66 1.44
N THR A 47 56.34 -0.38 1.83
CA THR A 47 57.36 0.72 1.80
C THR A 47 57.92 1.41 0.53
N ILE A 48 58.17 2.73 0.71
CA ILE A 48 59.19 3.64 0.10
C ILE A 48 58.86 4.46 -1.19
N ALA A 49 58.97 5.79 -0.98
CA ALA A 49 59.19 6.99 -1.81
C ALA A 49 59.78 6.87 -3.25
N ARG A 50 59.83 7.92 -4.12
CA ARG A 50 60.14 9.36 -3.87
C ARG A 50 59.97 10.27 -5.13
N TYR A 51 60.04 11.59 -4.93
CA TYR A 51 60.36 12.70 -5.89
C TYR A 51 59.29 13.37 -6.81
N LEU A 52 59.02 14.66 -6.52
CA LEU A 52 58.84 15.89 -7.35
C LEU A 52 58.15 15.84 -8.74
N ASN A 53 57.32 16.82 -9.18
CA ASN A 53 57.66 18.27 -9.28
C ASN A 53 56.45 19.20 -9.64
N GLY A 54 56.48 20.48 -9.23
CA GLY A 54 56.18 21.65 -10.10
C GLY A 54 54.78 22.33 -10.21
N ALA A 55 54.67 23.57 -9.68
CA ALA A 55 53.91 24.74 -10.21
C ALA A 55 52.34 24.69 -10.19
N PRO A 56 51.57 25.82 -10.37
CA PRO A 56 51.95 27.17 -10.86
C PRO A 56 51.46 28.40 -10.05
N HIS A 57 51.78 29.60 -10.56
CA HIS A 57 51.32 30.94 -10.11
C HIS A 57 50.31 31.57 -11.09
N CYS A 58 49.43 32.46 -10.58
CA CYS A 58 48.81 33.66 -11.21
C CYS A 58 47.91 34.36 -10.16
N SER A 59 47.46 35.62 -10.26
CA SER A 59 48.02 36.91 -10.75
C SER A 59 46.99 38.02 -10.40
N SER A 60 47.38 39.30 -10.29
CA SER A 60 46.57 40.37 -9.65
C SER A 60 46.26 41.60 -10.53
N ALA A 61 45.11 42.24 -10.29
CA ALA A 61 44.78 43.68 -10.42
C ALA A 61 43.39 43.91 -9.78
N ASP A 62 43.20 44.67 -8.68
CA ASP A 62 43.07 46.16 -8.57
C ASP A 62 41.78 46.68 -9.21
N HIS A 63 40.96 47.60 -8.66
CA HIS A 63 41.07 48.70 -7.66
C HIS A 63 39.64 49.00 -7.08
N ASP A 64 39.31 49.74 -6.00
CA ASP A 64 40.03 50.38 -4.86
C ASP A 64 39.00 50.80 -3.74
N ALA A 65 39.40 51.69 -2.82
CA ALA A 65 38.60 52.75 -2.16
C ALA A 65 37.68 52.47 -0.95
N SER A 66 38.27 52.04 0.17
CA SER A 66 37.93 52.45 1.57
C SER A 66 36.62 51.93 2.21
N ILE A 67 36.42 51.84 3.54
CA ILE A 67 36.98 52.58 4.70
C ILE A 67 37.36 51.64 5.88
N ARG A 68 38.54 51.90 6.50
CA ARG A 68 39.06 51.68 7.89
C ARG A 68 38.39 50.67 8.86
N ARG A 69 39.08 50.08 9.87
CA ARG A 69 40.48 49.61 10.13
C ARG A 69 40.65 49.32 11.65
N SER A 70 41.07 48.11 12.02
CA SER A 70 41.95 47.80 13.18
C SER A 70 42.22 46.28 13.18
N ASN A 71 43.40 45.77 12.82
CA ASN A 71 44.72 45.84 13.50
C ASN A 71 44.71 45.09 14.85
N ASP A 72 45.57 44.09 15.13
CA ASP A 72 46.63 43.45 14.30
C ASP A 72 46.90 41.99 14.73
N ASP A 73 47.50 41.21 13.83
CA ASP A 73 48.15 39.91 14.07
C ASP A 73 49.37 40.05 15.03
N THR A 74 49.97 39.01 15.65
CA THR A 74 50.87 38.08 14.94
C THR A 74 51.51 36.95 15.79
N GLN A 75 51.81 35.85 15.08
CA GLN A 75 53.07 35.04 15.10
C GLN A 75 53.33 33.84 16.03
N PHE A 76 53.70 32.76 15.31
CA PHE A 76 54.69 31.70 15.60
C PHE A 76 54.46 30.65 16.68
N ALA A 77 55.23 29.55 16.55
CA ALA A 77 54.90 28.23 17.07
C ALA A 77 56.12 27.46 17.61
N SER A 78 55.82 26.44 18.41
CA SER A 78 56.62 25.23 18.68
C SER A 78 58.07 25.37 19.18
N ALA A 79 58.27 25.12 20.48
CA ALA A 79 59.40 24.34 20.99
C ALA A 79 58.99 23.57 22.26
N HIS A 80 59.56 22.38 22.50
CA HIS A 80 59.30 21.59 23.71
C HIS A 80 60.07 22.15 24.93
N TYR A 81 59.52 21.99 26.14
CA TYR A 81 60.34 21.70 27.32
C TYR A 81 59.63 20.79 28.33
N ASN A 82 60.42 20.04 29.09
CA ASN A 82 60.00 19.04 30.08
C ASN A 82 59.90 19.67 31.48
N LEU A 83 58.80 19.48 32.21
CA LEU A 83 58.74 19.72 33.66
C LEU A 83 57.91 18.65 34.39
N LYS A 84 58.43 18.16 35.52
CA LYS A 84 57.71 17.34 36.49
C LYS A 84 56.96 18.25 37.46
N GLY A 85 55.72 17.95 37.80
CA GLY A 85 54.93 18.68 38.80
C GLY A 85 53.85 17.81 39.45
N SER A 86 53.96 17.64 40.77
CA SER A 86 52.98 17.14 41.74
C SER A 86 51.60 16.63 41.26
N GLN A 87 51.28 15.37 41.61
CA GLN A 87 49.91 14.86 41.58
C GLN A 87 49.02 15.55 42.61
N GLN A 88 47.77 15.85 42.24
CA GLN A 88 46.61 15.64 43.11
C GLN A 88 45.52 14.92 42.30
N PRO A 89 44.86 13.88 42.86
CA PRO A 89 43.76 13.23 42.16
C PRO A 89 42.50 14.10 42.23
N LEU A 90 42.04 14.57 41.08
CA LEU A 90 40.67 15.08 40.97
C LEU A 90 39.70 13.92 41.19
N VAL A 91 38.92 14.00 42.27
CA VAL A 91 37.84 13.06 42.55
C VAL A 91 36.71 13.36 41.58
N TYR A 92 36.57 12.53 40.55
CA TYR A 92 35.33 12.45 39.80
C TYR A 92 34.22 11.96 40.75
N PRO A 93 33.03 12.57 40.76
CA PRO A 93 31.91 12.01 41.50
C PRO A 93 31.60 10.62 40.95
N GLU A 94 31.27 9.66 41.82
CA GLU A 94 30.90 8.31 41.40
C GLU A 94 29.75 8.39 40.38
N GLU A 95 29.86 7.63 39.29
CA GLU A 95 28.72 7.39 38.41
C GLU A 95 27.60 6.80 39.25
N LEU A 96 26.47 7.50 39.31
CA LEU A 96 25.22 6.97 39.86
C LEU A 96 24.87 5.71 39.06
N LYS A 97 25.23 4.55 39.61
CA LYS A 97 24.97 3.23 39.03
C LYS A 97 23.50 3.20 38.61
N ALA A 98 23.27 3.05 37.31
CA ALA A 98 21.93 2.96 36.76
C ALA A 98 21.16 1.90 37.55
N SER A 99 20.01 2.29 38.11
CA SER A 99 19.13 1.36 38.80
C SER A 99 18.55 0.43 37.73
N HIS A 100 19.23 -0.69 37.48
CA HIS A 100 18.75 -1.72 36.58
C HIS A 100 17.52 -2.38 37.21
N THR A 101 16.37 -1.86 36.83
CA THR A 101 15.06 -2.41 37.11
C THR A 101 14.97 -3.83 36.56
N ASN A 102 14.84 -4.82 37.44
CA ASN A 102 14.52 -6.21 37.06
C ASN A 102 13.02 -6.34 36.71
N SER A 103 12.50 -5.38 35.95
CA SER A 103 11.10 -5.19 35.57
C SER A 103 11.01 -4.43 34.24
N PRO A 104 9.93 -4.51 33.46
CA PRO A 104 9.79 -3.76 32.22
C PRO A 104 9.65 -2.25 32.51
N SER A 105 10.41 -1.41 31.80
CA SER A 105 10.33 0.07 31.90
C SER A 105 9.43 0.62 30.79
N ILE A 106 8.11 0.53 30.98
CA ILE A 106 7.12 0.87 29.95
C ILE A 106 6.63 2.32 30.05
N GLU A 107 6.37 2.95 28.89
CA GLU A 107 5.74 4.27 28.81
C GLU A 107 4.70 4.37 27.67
N VAL A 108 3.79 5.34 27.78
CA VAL A 108 2.84 5.69 26.71
C VAL A 108 3.42 6.84 25.89
N VAL A 109 3.89 6.52 24.69
CA VAL A 109 4.53 7.46 23.76
C VAL A 109 3.51 8.34 23.06
N ALA A 110 2.35 7.77 22.66
CA ALA A 110 1.27 8.49 22.00
C ALA A 110 -0.11 7.91 22.31
N VAL A 111 -1.14 8.78 22.31
CA VAL A 111 -2.56 8.39 22.32
C VAL A 111 -3.25 9.12 21.17
N ARG A 112 -3.83 8.38 20.24
CA ARG A 112 -4.48 8.89 19.03
C ARG A 112 -5.94 8.44 18.98
N PHE A 113 -6.85 9.39 19.14
CA PHE A 113 -8.27 9.16 18.92
C PHE A 113 -8.55 9.13 17.41
N ALA A 114 -8.77 7.94 16.86
CA ALA A 114 -9.02 7.76 15.43
C ALA A 114 -10.46 8.14 15.05
N GLN A 115 -10.71 8.39 13.76
CA GLN A 115 -12.06 8.64 13.23
C GLN A 115 -12.76 7.36 12.71
N LYS A 116 -12.08 6.21 12.82
CA LYS A 116 -12.66 4.87 12.70
C LYS A 116 -13.22 4.34 14.04
N TRP A 117 -14.18 3.43 13.96
CA TRP A 117 -14.94 2.90 15.09
C TRP A 117 -15.27 1.41 14.89
N ASP A 118 -15.92 0.79 15.87
CA ASP A 118 -16.59 -0.51 15.73
C ASP A 118 -17.90 -0.54 16.56
N THR A 119 -18.71 -1.59 16.45
CA THR A 119 -19.99 -1.70 17.15
C THR A 119 -19.88 -2.61 18.38
N ILE A 120 -19.88 -2.02 19.57
CA ILE A 120 -19.90 -2.75 20.86
C ILE A 120 -21.26 -2.53 21.52
N ASP A 121 -21.97 -3.61 21.85
CA ASP A 121 -23.31 -3.60 22.45
C ASP A 121 -24.35 -2.74 21.68
N GLY A 122 -24.24 -2.71 20.35
CA GLY A 122 -25.08 -1.86 19.47
C GLY A 122 -24.70 -0.38 19.45
N VAL A 123 -23.64 0.02 20.17
CA VAL A 123 -23.13 1.40 20.22
C VAL A 123 -21.87 1.52 19.35
N LYS A 124 -21.82 2.56 18.51
CA LYS A 124 -20.59 2.94 17.80
C LYS A 124 -19.52 3.39 18.81
N ALA A 125 -18.48 2.59 18.99
CA ALA A 125 -17.37 2.85 19.89
C ALA A 125 -16.13 3.28 19.08
N GLN A 126 -15.63 4.47 19.35
CA GLN A 126 -14.44 5.04 18.71
C GLN A 126 -13.21 4.21 19.03
N ILE A 127 -12.34 3.96 18.03
CA ILE A 127 -11.05 3.33 18.26
C ILE A 127 -10.04 4.38 18.72
N VAL A 128 -9.41 4.17 19.86
CA VAL A 128 -8.26 4.95 20.34
C VAL A 128 -7.02 4.07 20.26
N GLU A 129 -6.03 4.52 19.49
CA GLU A 129 -4.75 3.86 19.30
C GLU A 129 -3.74 4.38 20.32
N ILE A 130 -3.17 3.49 21.11
CA ILE A 130 -2.24 3.82 22.20
C ILE A 130 -0.89 3.18 21.87
N LYS A 131 0.11 4.00 21.55
CA LYS A 131 1.49 3.56 21.30
C LYS A 131 2.21 3.45 22.64
N ILE A 132 2.61 2.21 22.99
CA ILE A 132 3.32 1.87 24.22
C ILE A 132 4.72 1.36 23.83
N ALA A 133 5.75 1.91 24.48
CA ALA A 133 7.13 1.49 24.29
C ALA A 133 7.69 0.85 25.57
N ASN A 134 8.67 -0.03 25.43
CA ASN A 134 9.48 -0.53 26.54
C ASN A 134 10.91 0.01 26.42
N THR A 135 11.26 0.94 27.29
CA THR A 135 12.51 1.73 27.28
C THR A 135 13.74 0.96 27.80
N GLU A 136 13.56 -0.29 28.25
CA GLU A 136 14.68 -1.14 28.65
C GLU A 136 15.65 -1.42 27.49
N LYS A 137 16.94 -1.56 27.82
CA LYS A 137 18.02 -1.73 26.83
C LYS A 137 18.43 -3.18 26.57
N HIS A 138 18.01 -4.10 27.44
CA HIS A 138 18.44 -5.50 27.41
C HIS A 138 17.24 -6.43 27.47
N GLN A 139 17.02 -7.22 26.42
CA GLN A 139 15.89 -8.15 26.33
C GLN A 139 16.13 -9.36 27.22
N THR A 140 15.34 -9.46 28.30
CA THR A 140 15.29 -10.60 29.22
C THR A 140 13.83 -10.92 29.55
N LEU A 141 13.57 -12.04 30.24
CA LEU A 141 12.24 -12.35 30.77
C LEU A 141 11.75 -11.31 31.79
N ASN A 142 12.65 -10.71 32.57
CA ASN A 142 12.31 -9.78 33.64
C ASN A 142 12.04 -8.35 33.10
N THR A 143 12.77 -7.96 32.05
CA THR A 143 12.67 -6.64 31.41
C THR A 143 11.63 -6.58 30.29
N SER A 144 10.80 -7.63 30.12
CA SER A 144 9.78 -7.72 29.06
C SER A 144 8.41 -8.04 29.63
N ILE A 145 7.34 -7.49 29.05
CA ILE A 145 5.99 -7.99 29.32
C ILE A 145 5.88 -9.41 28.78
N THR A 146 5.49 -10.35 29.65
CA THR A 146 5.29 -11.78 29.34
C THR A 146 3.96 -12.33 29.87
N SER A 147 3.12 -11.48 30.46
CA SER A 147 1.81 -11.83 31.01
C SER A 147 0.71 -10.96 30.39
N ALA A 148 -0.54 -11.41 30.47
CA ALA A 148 -1.67 -10.68 29.92
C ALA A 148 -1.90 -9.36 30.67
N HIS A 149 -1.72 -8.23 29.98
CA HIS A 149 -2.03 -6.89 30.45
C HIS A 149 -3.25 -6.33 29.73
N THR A 150 -4.03 -5.51 30.44
CA THR A 150 -5.13 -4.73 29.87
C THR A 150 -4.78 -3.25 29.82
N VAL A 151 -5.24 -2.56 28.78
CA VAL A 151 -5.05 -1.12 28.57
C VAL A 151 -6.41 -0.46 28.54
N ASN A 152 -6.65 0.50 29.43
CA ASN A 152 -7.92 1.19 29.57
C ASN A 152 -7.75 2.72 29.67
N LEU A 153 -8.78 3.46 29.28
CA LEU A 153 -8.80 4.93 29.31
C LEU A 153 -9.71 5.42 30.44
N VAL A 154 -9.17 6.28 31.31
CA VAL A 154 -9.84 6.84 32.49
C VAL A 154 -9.86 8.36 32.40
N GLY A 155 -11.04 8.96 32.50
CA GLY A 155 -11.23 10.40 32.51
C GLY A 155 -12.71 10.78 32.54
N ASN A 156 -13.00 12.06 32.77
CA ASN A 156 -14.38 12.55 32.73
C ASN A 156 -14.85 12.67 31.27
N GLY A 157 -16.05 12.17 30.98
CA GLY A 157 -16.64 12.23 29.64
C GLY A 157 -16.17 11.16 28.65
N ILE A 158 -15.52 10.09 29.13
CA ILE A 158 -15.20 8.88 28.36
C ILE A 158 -15.70 7.63 29.07
N THR A 159 -15.91 6.55 28.34
CA THR A 159 -16.19 5.21 28.87
C THR A 159 -15.51 4.19 27.97
N THR A 160 -14.55 3.44 28.51
CA THR A 160 -13.98 2.29 27.79
C THR A 160 -15.05 1.21 27.66
N ARG A 161 -15.36 0.82 26.42
CA ARG A 161 -16.31 -0.25 26.07
C ARG A 161 -15.60 -1.60 25.94
N GLN A 162 -14.40 -1.59 25.37
CA GLN A 162 -13.53 -2.76 25.29
C GLN A 162 -12.10 -2.31 25.60
N ASN A 163 -11.50 -2.95 26.61
CA ASN A 163 -10.09 -2.76 26.94
C ASN A 163 -9.21 -3.26 25.79
N GLY A 164 -8.08 -2.60 25.58
CA GLY A 164 -7.01 -3.13 24.75
C GLY A 164 -6.24 -4.23 25.47
N SER A 165 -5.65 -5.15 24.72
CA SER A 165 -4.90 -6.30 25.25
C SER A 165 -3.43 -6.27 24.84
N LEU A 166 -2.54 -6.59 25.77
CA LEU A 166 -1.09 -6.58 25.58
C LEU A 166 -0.46 -7.80 26.25
N TYR A 167 0.14 -8.73 25.48
CA TYR A 167 0.74 -9.96 26.01
C TYR A 167 2.27 -10.02 25.87
N ARG A 168 2.85 -9.20 24.99
CA ARG A 168 4.30 -9.13 24.75
C ARG A 168 4.74 -7.71 24.46
N LEU A 169 5.79 -7.25 25.14
CA LEU A 169 6.53 -6.04 24.80
C LEU A 169 7.96 -6.18 25.34
N VAL A 170 8.91 -6.44 24.44
CA VAL A 170 10.32 -6.66 24.79
C VAL A 170 11.10 -5.34 24.86
N ALA A 171 12.29 -5.39 25.45
CA ALA A 171 13.22 -4.26 25.51
C ALA A 171 13.43 -3.57 24.14
N GLY A 172 13.32 -2.25 24.12
CA GLY A 172 13.48 -1.38 22.95
C GLY A 172 12.43 -1.55 21.85
N ASP A 173 11.26 -2.11 22.15
CA ASP A 173 10.17 -2.36 21.18
C ASP A 173 8.95 -1.45 21.42
N GLU A 174 8.15 -1.23 20.37
CA GLU A 174 6.88 -0.49 20.41
C GLU A 174 5.70 -1.33 19.93
N VAL A 175 4.53 -1.08 20.51
CA VAL A 175 3.25 -1.68 20.09
C VAL A 175 2.14 -0.64 20.10
N VAL A 176 1.24 -0.71 19.12
CA VAL A 176 -0.01 0.08 19.10
C VAL A 176 -1.15 -0.80 19.58
N VAL A 177 -1.73 -0.45 20.73
CA VAL A 177 -2.88 -1.15 21.32
C VAL A 177 -4.15 -0.34 21.03
N SER A 178 -5.17 -0.99 20.48
CA SER A 178 -6.49 -0.39 20.26
C SER A 178 -7.38 -0.54 21.51
N VAL A 179 -8.00 0.54 21.95
CA VAL A 179 -9.02 0.59 23.01
C VAL A 179 -10.30 1.18 22.42
N LEU A 180 -11.46 0.55 22.63
CA LEU A 180 -12.72 1.07 22.10
C LEU A 180 -13.50 1.84 23.17
N VAL A 181 -13.98 3.03 22.83
CA VAL A 181 -14.56 3.99 23.78
C VAL A 181 -15.87 4.62 23.30
N SER A 182 -16.73 5.01 24.23
CA SER A 182 -17.75 6.05 23.99
C SER A 182 -17.29 7.36 24.62
N THR A 183 -17.34 8.46 23.86
CA THR A 183 -17.09 9.82 24.37
C THR A 183 -18.41 10.56 24.56
N SER A 184 -18.66 11.08 25.77
CA SER A 184 -19.82 11.92 26.11
C SER A 184 -19.47 13.40 26.33
N SER A 185 -18.19 13.74 26.29
CA SER A 185 -17.71 15.14 26.27
C SER A 185 -16.73 15.37 25.10
N SER A 186 -16.85 16.53 24.45
CA SER A 186 -15.86 17.06 23.50
C SER A 186 -14.73 17.85 24.16
N LYS A 187 -14.75 17.97 25.50
CA LYS A 187 -13.74 18.67 26.30
C LYS A 187 -13.36 17.83 27.51
N GLY A 188 -12.07 17.54 27.65
CA GLY A 188 -11.53 16.80 28.78
C GLY A 188 -10.15 16.25 28.46
N ALA A 189 -9.56 15.58 29.45
CA ALA A 189 -8.36 14.79 29.26
C ALA A 189 -8.54 13.40 29.86
N VAL A 190 -7.81 12.44 29.31
CA VAL A 190 -7.79 11.04 29.72
C VAL A 190 -6.39 10.61 30.12
N ILE A 191 -6.35 9.65 31.03
CA ILE A 191 -5.16 8.93 31.44
C ILE A 191 -5.28 7.50 30.90
N VAL A 192 -4.21 6.99 30.32
CA VAL A 192 -4.07 5.56 30.06
C VAL A 192 -3.64 4.89 31.36
N GLU A 193 -4.38 3.85 31.75
CA GLU A 193 -3.92 2.88 32.74
C GLU A 193 -3.57 1.59 32.00
N VAL A 194 -2.41 1.02 32.31
CA VAL A 194 -2.06 -0.36 31.95
C VAL A 194 -2.07 -1.18 33.23
N ARG A 195 -2.79 -2.30 33.21
CA ARG A 195 -2.99 -3.19 34.36
C ARG A 195 -2.44 -4.58 34.07
N ASN A 196 -1.81 -5.19 35.08
CA ASN A 196 -1.34 -6.58 35.01
C ASN A 196 -2.53 -7.57 35.09
N SER A 197 -2.21 -8.87 35.04
CA SER A 197 -3.19 -9.97 35.17
C SER A 197 -3.90 -10.04 36.53
N SER A 198 -3.35 -9.42 37.58
CA SER A 198 -3.98 -9.27 38.90
C SER A 198 -4.91 -8.04 39.00
N GLY A 199 -4.87 -7.14 38.01
CA GLY A 199 -5.62 -5.88 37.97
C GLY A 199 -4.88 -4.65 38.53
N ASP A 200 -3.64 -4.81 39.02
CA ASP A 200 -2.82 -3.71 39.55
C ASP A 200 -2.38 -2.77 38.42
N ILE A 201 -2.41 -1.46 38.67
CA ILE A 201 -1.91 -0.47 37.71
C ILE A 201 -0.37 -0.50 37.69
N VAL A 202 0.21 -0.96 36.59
CA VAL A 202 1.67 -0.99 36.38
C VAL A 202 2.20 0.23 35.61
N LEU A 203 1.33 0.92 34.86
CA LEU A 203 1.65 2.20 34.22
C LEU A 203 0.42 3.12 34.25
N ARG A 204 0.66 4.40 34.57
CA ARG A 204 -0.31 5.49 34.51
C ARG A 204 0.29 6.62 33.67
N SER A 205 -0.33 6.98 32.55
CA SER A 205 0.21 8.04 31.68
C SER A 205 0.00 9.46 32.22
N LYS A 206 0.68 10.42 31.60
CA LYS A 206 0.25 11.84 31.60
C LYS A 206 -1.17 11.98 31.03
N ASN A 207 -1.77 13.15 31.24
CA ASN A 207 -3.03 13.54 30.62
C ASN A 207 -2.89 13.69 29.09
N TRP A 208 -3.84 13.14 28.34
CA TRP A 208 -3.99 13.29 26.88
C TRP A 208 -5.34 13.94 26.55
N PRO A 209 -5.43 14.87 25.58
CA PRO A 209 -6.69 15.51 25.23
C PRO A 209 -7.66 14.53 24.56
N ILE A 210 -8.96 14.66 24.86
CA ILE A 210 -10.01 13.94 24.14
C ILE A 210 -10.25 14.60 22.78
N ALA A 211 -10.25 13.82 21.70
CA ALA A 211 -10.78 14.23 20.41
C ALA A 211 -11.92 13.25 20.00
N PRO A 212 -13.19 13.66 20.11
CA PRO A 212 -14.31 12.74 19.90
C PRO A 212 -14.46 12.29 18.45
N LEU A 213 -15.16 11.18 18.24
CA LEU A 213 -15.54 10.67 16.93
C LEU A 213 -16.46 11.66 16.19
N ARG A 214 -16.11 11.98 14.95
CA ARG A 214 -16.89 12.86 14.07
C ARG A 214 -18.14 12.13 13.54
N THR A 215 -19.28 12.81 13.66
CA THR A 215 -20.60 12.29 13.26
C THR A 215 -21.23 13.05 12.09
N SER A 216 -20.51 14.03 11.53
CA SER A 216 -20.95 14.88 10.42
C SER A 216 -19.74 15.37 9.61
N TRP A 217 -19.82 15.24 8.29
CA TRP A 217 -18.75 15.50 7.33
C TRP A 217 -19.17 16.60 6.35
N PRO A 218 -18.94 17.89 6.65
CA PRO A 218 -19.21 19.00 5.72
C PRO A 218 -18.30 18.96 4.48
N LYS A 219 -18.67 19.74 3.46
CA LYS A 219 -17.90 19.97 2.22
C LYS A 219 -16.69 20.89 2.48
N ASP A 220 -15.76 20.42 3.31
CA ASP A 220 -14.57 21.13 3.75
C ASP A 220 -13.38 20.17 3.72
N ASN A 221 -12.41 20.39 2.82
CA ASN A 221 -11.26 19.50 2.64
C ASN A 221 -10.39 19.40 3.90
N THR A 222 -10.40 20.38 4.81
CA THR A 222 -9.69 20.29 6.10
C THR A 222 -10.38 19.32 7.07
N VAL A 223 -11.69 19.12 6.92
CA VAL A 223 -12.47 18.16 7.67
C VAL A 223 -12.46 16.79 7.00
N LEU A 224 -12.62 16.72 5.68
CA LEU A 224 -12.60 15.46 4.91
C LEU A 224 -11.23 14.77 5.00
N ASN A 225 -10.12 15.51 5.07
CA ASN A 225 -8.78 14.95 5.37
C ASN A 225 -8.62 14.38 6.80
N THR A 226 -9.66 14.45 7.65
CA THR A 226 -9.70 13.72 8.94
C THR A 226 -10.49 12.42 8.87
N HIS A 227 -10.99 12.02 7.70
CA HIS A 227 -11.51 10.66 7.50
C HIS A 227 -10.35 9.66 7.50
N GLU A 228 -10.65 8.39 7.80
CA GLU A 228 -9.64 7.33 7.89
C GLU A 228 -10.16 6.02 7.32
N SER A 229 -9.25 5.22 6.77
CA SER A 229 -9.57 3.87 6.30
C SER A 229 -10.05 3.00 7.47
N PRO A 230 -11.15 2.25 7.30
CA PRO A 230 -11.83 1.58 8.39
C PRO A 230 -11.04 0.38 8.89
N GLN A 231 -11.37 -0.09 10.09
CA GLN A 231 -10.61 -1.17 10.71
C GLN A 231 -10.68 -2.47 9.89
N TRP A 232 -11.86 -2.79 9.33
CA TRP A 232 -12.03 -3.94 8.43
C TRP A 232 -11.10 -3.89 7.21
N PHE A 233 -10.87 -2.71 6.59
CA PHE A 233 -9.98 -2.58 5.43
C PHE A 233 -8.51 -2.77 5.82
N ASN A 234 -8.15 -2.26 7.00
CA ASN A 234 -6.81 -2.42 7.57
C ASN A 234 -6.49 -3.89 7.97
N ASP A 235 -7.52 -4.69 8.28
CA ASP A 235 -7.41 -6.10 8.61
C ASP A 235 -7.56 -7.05 7.40
N ALA A 236 -8.23 -6.59 6.33
CA ALA A 236 -8.57 -7.35 5.13
C ALA A 236 -7.35 -7.82 4.31
N LYS A 237 -6.31 -6.99 4.18
CA LYS A 237 -5.02 -7.24 3.49
C LYS A 237 -5.05 -7.50 1.98
N TYR A 238 -5.99 -8.31 1.49
CA TYR A 238 -5.97 -8.86 0.14
C TYR A 238 -7.35 -8.77 -0.51
N GLY A 239 -7.39 -8.23 -1.73
CA GLY A 239 -8.60 -8.06 -2.53
C GLY A 239 -8.37 -8.36 -3.99
N ILE A 240 -9.47 -8.58 -4.73
CA ILE A 240 -9.46 -8.81 -6.18
C ILE A 240 -10.00 -7.58 -6.91
N PHE A 241 -9.28 -7.09 -7.91
CA PHE A 241 -9.71 -6.04 -8.82
C PHE A 241 -10.21 -6.69 -10.13
N ILE A 242 -11.05 -6.00 -10.90
CA ILE A 242 -11.71 -6.61 -12.06
C ILE A 242 -11.84 -5.61 -13.22
N HIS A 243 -10.82 -5.54 -14.08
CA HIS A 243 -10.87 -4.76 -15.32
C HIS A 243 -11.61 -5.51 -16.44
N TRP A 244 -12.90 -5.21 -16.57
CA TRP A 244 -13.78 -5.79 -17.58
C TRP A 244 -14.55 -4.71 -18.36
N GLY A 245 -14.72 -4.89 -19.67
CA GLY A 245 -15.44 -3.92 -20.51
C GLY A 245 -15.34 -4.21 -22.01
N PRO A 246 -15.74 -3.27 -22.88
CA PRO A 246 -15.68 -3.43 -24.34
C PRO A 246 -14.27 -3.76 -24.86
N TYR A 247 -13.23 -3.26 -24.19
CA TYR A 247 -11.82 -3.60 -24.45
C TYR A 247 -11.48 -5.09 -24.26
N SER A 248 -12.24 -5.85 -23.46
CA SER A 248 -12.12 -7.31 -23.34
C SER A 248 -12.54 -8.07 -24.62
N VAL A 249 -13.09 -7.38 -25.63
CA VAL A 249 -13.37 -7.93 -26.97
C VAL A 249 -12.07 -8.06 -27.79
N PRO A 250 -11.36 -6.97 -28.15
CA PRO A 250 -10.05 -7.08 -28.79
C PRO A 250 -9.07 -7.80 -27.86
N ALA A 251 -9.03 -7.43 -26.57
CA ALA A 251 -8.21 -8.05 -25.53
C ALA A 251 -6.77 -8.30 -25.99
N TRP A 252 -6.10 -7.21 -26.39
CA TRP A 252 -4.77 -7.25 -26.99
C TRP A 252 -4.01 -5.96 -26.75
N ALA A 253 -2.76 -6.06 -26.35
CA ALA A 253 -1.79 -4.96 -26.37
C ALA A 253 -0.37 -5.50 -26.67
N PRO A 254 0.55 -4.67 -27.20
CA PRO A 254 1.96 -5.01 -27.17
C PRO A 254 2.48 -5.05 -25.72
N SER A 255 3.63 -5.70 -25.49
CA SER A 255 4.27 -5.73 -24.17
C SER A 255 4.49 -4.32 -23.60
N HIS A 256 4.33 -4.16 -22.28
CA HIS A 256 4.42 -2.88 -21.56
C HIS A 256 3.33 -1.85 -21.94
N VAL A 257 2.21 -2.29 -22.52
CA VAL A 257 1.02 -1.45 -22.77
C VAL A 257 -0.22 -2.18 -22.25
N TYR A 258 -1.12 -1.42 -21.65
CA TYR A 258 -2.35 -1.90 -21.03
C TYR A 258 -3.40 -2.27 -22.10
N ALA A 259 -4.05 -3.42 -21.99
CA ALA A 259 -5.03 -3.90 -22.98
C ALA A 259 -6.40 -3.22 -22.86
N GLU A 260 -6.76 -2.74 -21.67
CA GLU A 260 -7.92 -1.88 -21.45
C GLU A 260 -7.72 -0.48 -22.05
N TRP A 261 -6.48 -0.06 -22.33
CA TRP A 261 -6.13 1.17 -23.05
C TRP A 261 -6.30 1.06 -24.58
N TYR A 262 -6.81 -0.06 -25.12
CA TYR A 262 -6.97 -0.30 -26.56
C TYR A 262 -7.63 0.85 -27.32
N GLY A 263 -8.70 1.44 -26.76
CA GLY A 263 -9.42 2.55 -27.38
C GLY A 263 -8.56 3.79 -27.55
N TYR A 264 -7.75 4.13 -26.55
CA TYR A 264 -6.77 5.22 -26.61
C TYR A 264 -5.60 4.87 -27.55
N SER A 265 -4.96 3.71 -27.34
CA SER A 265 -3.78 3.31 -28.12
C SER A 265 -4.06 3.12 -29.61
N LEU A 266 -5.30 2.84 -30.02
CA LEU A 266 -5.72 2.86 -31.42
C LEU A 266 -5.66 4.26 -32.04
N HIS A 267 -5.96 5.29 -31.24
CA HIS A 267 -6.06 6.69 -31.63
C HIS A 267 -4.79 7.51 -31.35
N ASP A 268 -3.83 6.97 -30.59
CA ASP A 268 -2.55 7.63 -30.36
C ASP A 268 -1.65 7.63 -31.62
N THR A 269 -0.74 8.60 -31.68
CA THR A 269 0.14 8.85 -32.82
C THR A 269 1.39 7.95 -32.79
N PRO A 270 1.93 7.56 -33.96
CA PRO A 270 1.48 7.89 -35.32
C PRO A 270 0.33 6.99 -35.81
N HIS A 271 -0.52 7.51 -36.69
CA HIS A 271 -1.62 6.76 -37.33
C HIS A 271 -1.12 5.93 -38.52
N ASP A 272 -0.11 5.09 -38.30
CA ASP A 272 0.45 4.16 -39.28
C ASP A 272 0.99 2.88 -38.60
N GLU A 273 1.59 1.97 -39.39
CA GLU A 273 2.06 0.65 -38.94
C GLU A 273 3.12 0.69 -37.82
N ARG A 274 3.68 1.87 -37.49
CA ARG A 274 4.58 2.04 -36.35
C ARG A 274 3.85 2.02 -35.00
N ASN A 275 2.54 2.32 -34.97
CA ASN A 275 1.70 2.09 -33.81
C ASN A 275 1.23 0.61 -33.83
N PRO A 276 1.60 -0.23 -32.83
CA PRO A 276 1.26 -1.65 -32.84
C PRO A 276 -0.25 -1.92 -32.76
N THR A 277 -1.01 -1.09 -32.05
CA THR A 277 -2.47 -1.23 -31.90
C THR A 277 -3.19 -0.84 -33.18
N TYR A 278 -2.75 0.23 -33.86
CA TYR A 278 -3.19 0.58 -35.21
C TYR A 278 -2.94 -0.57 -36.20
N ALA A 279 -1.72 -1.11 -36.22
CA ALA A 279 -1.31 -2.21 -37.10
C ALA A 279 -2.11 -3.50 -36.84
N HIS A 280 -2.29 -3.87 -35.56
CA HIS A 280 -3.13 -4.99 -35.15
C HIS A 280 -4.57 -4.78 -35.61
N HIS A 281 -5.17 -3.63 -35.29
CA HIS A 281 -6.58 -3.37 -35.57
C HIS A 281 -6.87 -3.44 -37.07
N LYS A 282 -6.05 -2.76 -37.88
CA LYS A 282 -6.09 -2.78 -39.34
C LYS A 282 -6.01 -4.19 -39.93
N LYS A 283 -5.19 -5.07 -39.33
CA LYS A 283 -5.00 -6.47 -39.75
C LYS A 283 -6.12 -7.40 -39.28
N LYS A 284 -6.68 -7.17 -38.09
CA LYS A 284 -7.61 -8.08 -37.40
C LYS A 284 -9.08 -7.76 -37.62
N PHE A 285 -9.42 -6.47 -37.68
CA PHE A 285 -10.79 -5.94 -37.77
C PHE A 285 -11.00 -5.11 -39.04
N GLY A 286 -9.96 -4.41 -39.52
CA GLY A 286 -9.99 -3.62 -40.74
C GLY A 286 -10.03 -2.11 -40.49
N LYS A 287 -10.23 -1.32 -41.54
CA LYS A 287 -10.20 0.16 -41.49
C LYS A 287 -11.56 0.82 -41.16
N HIS A 288 -12.62 0.03 -41.03
CA HIS A 288 -14.01 0.50 -40.95
C HIS A 288 -14.75 -0.02 -39.73
N VAL A 289 -14.04 -0.76 -38.87
CA VAL A 289 -14.46 -1.01 -37.49
C VAL A 289 -13.98 0.19 -36.66
N VAL A 290 -14.83 0.68 -35.77
CA VAL A 290 -14.52 1.73 -34.78
C VAL A 290 -14.46 1.09 -33.39
N TYR A 291 -13.94 1.78 -32.37
CA TYR A 291 -13.87 1.19 -31.02
C TYR A 291 -15.24 0.77 -30.49
N ASP A 292 -16.26 1.59 -30.74
CA ASP A 292 -17.63 1.36 -30.27
C ASP A 292 -18.33 0.15 -30.90
N ASP A 293 -17.87 -0.37 -32.05
CA ASP A 293 -18.41 -1.62 -32.62
C ASP A 293 -18.16 -2.82 -31.69
N PHE A 294 -17.14 -2.75 -30.82
CA PHE A 294 -16.89 -3.78 -29.81
C PHE A 294 -17.97 -3.83 -28.73
N ILE A 295 -18.73 -2.75 -28.50
CA ILE A 295 -19.84 -2.75 -27.54
C ILE A 295 -20.93 -3.76 -27.96
N ALA A 296 -21.12 -3.97 -29.27
CA ALA A 296 -22.03 -4.99 -29.82
C ALA A 296 -21.46 -6.42 -29.78
N LYS A 297 -20.24 -6.60 -29.25
CA LYS A 297 -19.54 -7.89 -29.09
C LYS A 297 -19.17 -8.20 -27.63
N PHE A 298 -19.40 -7.26 -26.72
CA PHE A 298 -19.33 -7.45 -25.28
C PHE A 298 -20.65 -8.09 -24.81
N THR A 299 -20.68 -9.41 -24.67
CA THR A 299 -21.93 -10.17 -24.46
C THR A 299 -22.16 -10.58 -23.01
N GLY A 300 -21.11 -10.77 -22.21
CA GLY A 300 -21.24 -11.28 -20.84
C GLY A 300 -22.02 -12.60 -20.73
N GLU A 301 -22.09 -13.38 -21.81
CA GLU A 301 -22.98 -14.56 -21.94
C GLU A 301 -22.63 -15.72 -21.00
N LYS A 302 -21.43 -15.69 -20.42
CA LYS A 302 -20.91 -16.62 -19.41
C LYS A 302 -20.61 -15.95 -18.08
N PHE A 303 -20.92 -14.66 -17.90
CA PHE A 303 -20.78 -14.01 -16.60
C PHE A 303 -21.78 -14.61 -15.60
N ASN A 304 -21.22 -15.28 -14.60
CA ASN A 304 -21.93 -15.81 -13.44
C ASN A 304 -21.31 -15.21 -12.16
N PRO A 305 -22.04 -14.34 -11.43
CA PRO A 305 -21.49 -13.67 -10.25
C PRO A 305 -21.11 -14.68 -9.14
N THR A 306 -21.85 -15.79 -9.01
CA THR A 306 -21.58 -16.82 -8.00
C THR A 306 -20.25 -17.56 -8.26
N GLU A 307 -19.88 -17.76 -9.52
CA GLU A 307 -18.58 -18.39 -9.87
C GLU A 307 -17.41 -17.46 -9.59
N TRP A 308 -17.54 -16.17 -9.93
CA TRP A 308 -16.55 -15.13 -9.59
C TRP A 308 -16.39 -14.98 -8.08
N LEU A 309 -17.49 -14.84 -7.33
CA LEU A 309 -17.48 -14.69 -5.88
C LEU A 309 -16.93 -15.93 -5.15
N ASN A 310 -17.15 -17.13 -5.69
CA ASN A 310 -16.49 -18.34 -5.19
C ASN A 310 -15.00 -18.35 -5.50
N LEU A 311 -14.56 -17.91 -6.68
CA LEU A 311 -13.13 -17.79 -7.00
C LEU A 311 -12.41 -16.79 -6.08
N PHE A 312 -13.01 -15.62 -5.80
CA PHE A 312 -12.40 -14.60 -4.93
C PHE A 312 -12.27 -15.08 -3.48
N ASP A 313 -13.30 -15.79 -2.97
CA ASP A 313 -13.28 -16.41 -1.64
C ASP A 313 -12.30 -17.60 -1.56
N ASP A 314 -12.24 -18.45 -2.59
CA ASP A 314 -11.27 -19.55 -2.69
C ASP A 314 -9.83 -19.03 -2.72
N ALA A 315 -9.58 -17.92 -3.41
CA ALA A 315 -8.31 -17.19 -3.43
C ALA A 315 -7.97 -16.54 -2.07
N GLY A 316 -8.91 -16.53 -1.12
CA GLY A 316 -8.74 -16.02 0.23
C GLY A 316 -9.01 -14.52 0.38
N ALA A 317 -9.42 -13.81 -0.68
CA ALA A 317 -9.66 -12.37 -0.65
C ALA A 317 -10.72 -11.97 0.39
N LYS A 318 -10.69 -10.71 0.83
CA LYS A 318 -11.60 -10.15 1.85
C LYS A 318 -12.43 -8.96 1.32
N TYR A 319 -12.13 -8.52 0.11
CA TYR A 319 -12.86 -7.52 -0.64
C TYR A 319 -12.64 -7.74 -2.14
N PHE A 320 -13.47 -7.10 -2.96
CA PHE A 320 -13.20 -6.94 -4.39
C PHE A 320 -13.55 -5.52 -4.83
N VAL A 321 -12.90 -5.04 -5.90
CA VAL A 321 -13.19 -3.77 -6.56
C VAL A 321 -13.59 -4.08 -7.99
N PHE A 322 -14.79 -3.67 -8.40
CA PHE A 322 -15.28 -3.87 -9.77
C PHE A 322 -15.16 -2.58 -10.58
N VAL A 323 -14.62 -2.64 -11.80
CA VAL A 323 -14.52 -1.49 -12.70
C VAL A 323 -15.92 -1.14 -13.22
N THR A 324 -16.56 -0.17 -12.57
CA THR A 324 -17.93 0.23 -12.91
C THR A 324 -17.98 1.08 -14.17
N LYS A 325 -16.93 1.86 -14.43
CA LYS A 325 -16.73 2.64 -15.66
C LYS A 325 -15.24 2.97 -15.83
N HIS A 326 -14.64 2.55 -16.94
CA HIS A 326 -13.25 2.85 -17.31
C HIS A 326 -13.17 4.08 -18.22
N HIS A 327 -11.96 4.51 -18.59
CA HIS A 327 -11.69 5.72 -19.40
C HIS A 327 -12.40 5.78 -20.78
N ASP A 328 -12.96 4.67 -21.28
CA ASP A 328 -13.77 4.65 -22.50
C ASP A 328 -15.23 5.12 -22.29
N GLY A 329 -15.59 5.47 -21.05
CA GLY A 329 -16.90 5.98 -20.64
C GLY A 329 -18.01 4.94 -20.65
N TYR A 330 -17.71 3.65 -20.82
CA TYR A 330 -18.72 2.60 -20.83
C TYR A 330 -18.96 2.04 -19.43
N ALA A 331 -20.19 2.18 -18.94
CA ALA A 331 -20.56 1.77 -17.59
C ALA A 331 -21.15 0.35 -17.53
N LEU A 332 -20.77 -0.43 -16.51
CA LEU A 332 -21.27 -1.78 -16.23
C LEU A 332 -22.43 -1.81 -15.21
N PHE A 333 -23.08 -0.66 -15.03
CA PHE A 333 -24.18 -0.43 -14.10
C PHE A 333 -25.22 0.53 -14.71
N ASP A 334 -26.36 0.67 -14.04
CA ASP A 334 -27.43 1.59 -14.42
C ASP A 334 -27.06 3.06 -14.14
N THR A 335 -26.66 3.77 -15.19
CA THR A 335 -26.35 5.20 -15.14
C THR A 335 -27.58 6.11 -15.17
N GLY A 336 -28.80 5.55 -15.08
CA GLY A 336 -30.05 6.29 -15.12
C GLY A 336 -30.20 7.13 -16.38
N ASN A 337 -30.46 8.43 -16.21
CA ASN A 337 -30.61 9.38 -17.31
C ASN A 337 -29.30 10.07 -17.74
N THR A 338 -28.20 9.90 -16.99
CA THR A 338 -26.92 10.62 -17.24
C THR A 338 -26.24 10.19 -18.54
N SER A 339 -26.49 8.96 -18.98
CA SER A 339 -25.91 8.36 -20.18
C SER A 339 -26.69 7.10 -20.58
N ASN A 340 -26.73 6.78 -21.88
CA ASN A 340 -27.10 5.47 -22.39
C ASN A 340 -25.87 4.62 -22.78
N ARG A 341 -24.65 5.07 -22.46
CA ARG A 341 -23.39 4.33 -22.71
C ARG A 341 -23.11 3.34 -21.57
N ASN A 342 -24.00 2.36 -21.42
CA ASN A 342 -23.91 1.36 -20.36
C ASN A 342 -24.39 -0.04 -20.80
N SER A 343 -24.11 -1.05 -19.98
CA SER A 343 -24.42 -2.46 -20.24
C SER A 343 -25.91 -2.81 -20.26
N LEU A 344 -26.78 -2.00 -19.67
CA LEU A 344 -28.24 -2.18 -19.75
C LEU A 344 -28.79 -1.69 -21.11
N LYS A 345 -28.25 -0.58 -21.63
CA LYS A 345 -28.75 0.08 -22.85
C LYS A 345 -28.04 -0.39 -24.11
N LEU A 346 -26.74 -0.65 -24.08
CA LEU A 346 -25.92 -1.10 -25.21
C LEU A 346 -25.20 -2.41 -24.89
N GLY A 347 -25.10 -3.32 -25.85
CA GLY A 347 -24.52 -4.65 -25.61
C GLY A 347 -25.48 -5.55 -24.82
N PRO A 348 -25.08 -6.08 -23.64
CA PRO A 348 -25.61 -7.33 -23.09
C PRO A 348 -26.95 -7.22 -22.34
N LYS A 349 -27.46 -6.02 -22.10
CA LYS A 349 -28.75 -5.74 -21.43
C LYS A 349 -28.81 -6.18 -19.96
N ARG A 350 -27.67 -6.13 -19.25
CA ARG A 350 -27.49 -6.56 -17.86
C ARG A 350 -26.90 -5.45 -16.98
N ASP A 351 -27.27 -5.43 -15.71
CA ASP A 351 -26.67 -4.58 -14.67
C ASP A 351 -25.67 -5.45 -13.89
N PHE A 352 -24.44 -5.58 -14.41
CA PHE A 352 -23.46 -6.53 -13.87
C PHE A 352 -23.03 -6.17 -12.45
N LEU A 353 -23.04 -4.88 -12.12
CA LEU A 353 -22.79 -4.42 -10.75
C LEU A 353 -23.90 -4.87 -9.80
N ASP A 354 -25.18 -4.72 -10.17
CA ASP A 354 -26.32 -5.15 -9.35
C ASP A 354 -26.30 -6.67 -9.13
N GLU A 355 -26.11 -7.44 -10.21
CA GLU A 355 -26.01 -8.90 -10.17
C GLU A 355 -24.86 -9.39 -9.28
N LEU A 356 -23.68 -8.76 -9.37
CA LEU A 356 -22.51 -9.13 -8.58
C LEU A 356 -22.66 -8.72 -7.11
N PHE A 357 -23.14 -7.52 -6.83
CA PHE A 357 -23.28 -7.03 -5.44
C PHE A 357 -24.44 -7.71 -4.71
N THR A 358 -25.56 -7.99 -5.38
CA THR A 358 -26.68 -8.74 -4.79
C THR A 358 -26.28 -10.18 -4.48
N ALA A 359 -25.57 -10.85 -5.38
CA ALA A 359 -25.02 -12.19 -5.10
C ALA A 359 -23.99 -12.15 -3.95
N ALA A 360 -23.15 -11.11 -3.86
CA ALA A 360 -22.20 -10.94 -2.76
C ALA A 360 -22.92 -10.74 -1.42
N ILE A 361 -23.93 -9.89 -1.36
CA ILE A 361 -24.75 -9.65 -0.15
C ILE A 361 -25.49 -10.93 0.28
N ALA A 362 -26.03 -11.68 -0.67
CA ALA A 362 -26.80 -12.89 -0.40
C ALA A 362 -25.96 -14.13 -0.02
N HIS A 363 -24.72 -14.23 -0.51
CA HIS A 363 -23.94 -15.49 -0.45
C HIS A 363 -22.50 -15.35 0.06
N LYS A 364 -21.92 -14.14 0.08
CA LYS A 364 -20.58 -13.83 0.61
C LYS A 364 -20.60 -12.50 1.39
N PRO A 365 -21.45 -12.31 2.41
CA PRO A 365 -21.68 -11.01 3.04
C PRO A 365 -20.39 -10.36 3.58
N ASP A 366 -19.47 -11.19 4.11
CA ASP A 366 -18.17 -10.77 4.65
C ASP A 366 -17.16 -10.28 3.57
N LEU A 367 -17.37 -10.64 2.29
CA LEU A 367 -16.55 -10.17 1.18
C LEU A 367 -17.00 -8.75 0.79
N ARG A 368 -16.18 -7.76 1.13
CA ARG A 368 -16.53 -6.33 1.02
C ARG A 368 -16.55 -5.85 -0.44
N ARG A 369 -17.45 -4.91 -0.74
CA ARG A 369 -17.81 -4.52 -2.11
C ARG A 369 -17.30 -3.12 -2.46
N GLY A 370 -16.30 -3.05 -3.33
CA GLY A 370 -15.72 -1.82 -3.87
C GLY A 370 -16.14 -1.54 -5.31
N THR A 371 -16.22 -0.26 -5.65
CA THR A 371 -16.46 0.21 -7.02
C THR A 371 -15.28 1.06 -7.46
N TYR A 372 -14.68 0.70 -8.59
CA TYR A 372 -13.79 1.60 -9.32
C TYR A 372 -14.59 2.54 -10.21
N PHE A 373 -14.21 3.80 -10.26
CA PHE A 373 -14.84 4.83 -11.10
C PHE A 373 -13.81 5.80 -11.68
N THR A 374 -13.67 5.81 -13.00
CA THR A 374 -12.72 6.74 -13.64
C THR A 374 -13.13 8.21 -13.49
N MET A 375 -12.16 9.10 -13.23
CA MET A 375 -12.40 10.54 -13.19
C MET A 375 -12.38 11.16 -14.61
N PRO A 376 -11.36 10.91 -15.45
CA PRO A 376 -11.34 11.33 -16.86
C PRO A 376 -11.87 10.26 -17.84
N GLU A 377 -12.54 10.73 -18.90
CA GLU A 377 -12.91 9.91 -20.05
C GLU A 377 -12.16 10.40 -21.31
N TRP A 378 -11.50 9.50 -22.04
CA TRP A 378 -10.59 9.86 -23.14
C TRP A 378 -11.28 10.70 -24.22
N PHE A 379 -12.47 10.28 -24.65
CA PHE A 379 -13.13 10.72 -25.88
C PHE A 379 -14.61 11.08 -25.69
N ASN A 380 -15.03 11.32 -24.45
CA ASN A 380 -16.36 11.84 -24.16
C ASN A 380 -16.44 13.31 -24.63
N PRO A 381 -17.39 13.68 -25.52
CA PRO A 381 -17.53 15.05 -25.99
C PRO A 381 -17.73 16.09 -24.88
N ASP A 382 -18.46 15.74 -23.82
CA ASP A 382 -18.78 16.62 -22.69
C ASP A 382 -17.57 16.82 -21.77
N TYR A 383 -16.60 15.88 -21.79
CA TYR A 383 -15.32 16.04 -21.09
C TYR A 383 -14.38 17.05 -21.74
N LYS A 384 -14.68 17.57 -22.94
CA LYS A 384 -13.74 18.42 -23.70
C LYS A 384 -13.37 19.74 -23.01
N LYS A 385 -14.24 20.23 -22.12
CA LYS A 385 -13.97 21.38 -21.23
C LYS A 385 -12.81 21.11 -20.25
N TYR A 386 -12.61 19.85 -19.87
CA TYR A 386 -11.74 19.44 -18.78
C TYR A 386 -10.47 18.71 -19.22
N GLY A 387 -10.47 18.07 -20.40
CA GLY A 387 -9.40 17.16 -20.83
C GLY A 387 -7.99 17.76 -20.98
N TRP A 388 -6.97 16.94 -20.68
CA TRP A 388 -5.54 17.25 -20.79
C TRP A 388 -4.76 16.03 -21.29
N GLY A 389 -3.62 16.24 -21.98
CA GLY A 389 -2.65 15.18 -22.29
C GLY A 389 -3.28 13.94 -22.94
N ALA A 390 -3.07 12.77 -22.30
CA ALA A 390 -3.62 11.48 -22.73
C ALA A 390 -5.14 11.33 -22.48
N PHE A 391 -5.78 12.29 -21.82
CA PHE A 391 -7.23 12.34 -21.56
C PHE A 391 -7.84 13.57 -22.27
N PRO A 392 -7.78 13.66 -23.61
CA PRO A 392 -8.04 14.90 -24.32
C PRO A 392 -9.51 15.34 -24.29
N GLY A 393 -10.44 14.43 -24.03
CA GLY A 393 -11.88 14.60 -24.22
C GLY A 393 -12.26 14.92 -25.67
N GLY A 394 -13.54 15.13 -25.92
CA GLY A 394 -14.03 15.60 -27.22
C GLY A 394 -14.24 14.47 -28.25
N PRO A 395 -14.92 14.78 -29.37
CA PRO A 395 -15.10 13.83 -30.46
C PRO A 395 -13.77 13.48 -31.12
N ILE A 396 -13.66 12.24 -31.60
CA ILE A 396 -12.48 11.66 -32.25
C ILE A 396 -12.71 11.38 -33.73
N LYS A 397 -11.60 11.16 -34.44
CA LYS A 397 -11.58 10.75 -35.84
C LYS A 397 -10.92 9.38 -35.99
N ASN A 398 -11.55 8.53 -36.79
CA ASN A 398 -11.07 7.21 -37.15
C ASN A 398 -9.66 7.32 -37.79
N PRO A 399 -8.63 6.68 -37.22
CA PRO A 399 -7.24 6.90 -37.63
C PRO A 399 -6.91 6.32 -39.01
N PHE A 400 -7.79 5.49 -39.57
CA PHE A 400 -7.63 4.91 -40.91
C PHE A 400 -8.29 5.73 -42.04
N THR A 401 -9.25 6.61 -41.71
CA THR A 401 -10.12 7.28 -42.70
C THR A 401 -10.39 8.76 -42.46
N GLY A 402 -10.07 9.32 -41.29
CA GLY A 402 -10.29 10.74 -40.95
C GLY A 402 -11.76 11.15 -40.74
N LYS A 403 -12.69 10.19 -40.86
CA LYS A 403 -14.11 10.37 -40.51
C LYS A 403 -14.29 10.45 -39.00
N ASP A 404 -15.29 11.19 -38.55
CA ASP A 404 -15.63 11.27 -37.12
C ASP A 404 -16.21 9.93 -36.62
N GLU A 405 -15.80 9.48 -35.43
CA GLU A 405 -16.39 8.30 -34.78
C GLU A 405 -17.53 8.71 -33.82
N PRO A 406 -18.60 7.91 -33.68
CA PRO A 406 -19.64 8.18 -32.70
C PRO A 406 -19.17 7.88 -31.27
N PHE A 407 -19.54 8.72 -30.30
CA PHE A 407 -19.52 8.35 -28.89
C PHE A 407 -20.90 7.76 -28.54
N THR A 408 -21.07 6.47 -28.83
CA THR A 408 -22.36 5.77 -28.81
C THR A 408 -22.93 5.72 -27.39
N GLY A 409 -24.23 6.00 -27.27
CA GLY A 409 -24.91 6.06 -25.99
C GLY A 409 -24.83 7.41 -25.28
N ARG A 410 -24.11 8.41 -25.81
CA ARG A 410 -24.11 9.77 -25.26
C ARG A 410 -25.52 10.33 -25.12
N VAL A 411 -25.82 10.87 -23.94
CA VAL A 411 -26.90 11.84 -23.72
C VAL A 411 -26.23 13.21 -23.64
N PRO A 412 -26.66 14.23 -24.42
CA PRO A 412 -26.14 15.59 -24.25
C PRO A 412 -26.48 16.15 -22.86
N ILE A 413 -25.50 16.77 -22.22
CA ILE A 413 -25.56 17.36 -20.88
C ILE A 413 -24.93 18.77 -20.92
N ASP A 414 -25.13 19.58 -19.89
CA ASP A 414 -24.59 20.94 -19.82
C ASP A 414 -23.18 20.95 -19.20
N ASP A 415 -22.92 20.11 -18.19
CA ASP A 415 -21.58 19.90 -17.65
C ASP A 415 -21.29 18.47 -17.17
N TYR A 416 -20.18 17.90 -17.65
CA TYR A 416 -19.73 16.56 -17.27
C TYR A 416 -19.61 16.32 -15.76
N LEU A 417 -19.22 17.33 -14.96
CA LEU A 417 -19.04 17.12 -13.52
C LEU A 417 -20.37 17.04 -12.77
N THR A 418 -21.29 17.99 -13.01
CA THR A 418 -22.57 18.08 -12.29
C THR A 418 -23.61 17.09 -12.80
N ASP A 419 -23.55 16.73 -14.09
CA ASP A 419 -24.65 16.02 -14.75
C ASP A 419 -24.32 14.55 -15.03
N LEU A 420 -23.04 14.16 -14.96
CA LEU A 420 -22.56 12.81 -15.23
C LEU A 420 -21.65 12.27 -14.13
N GLN A 421 -20.51 12.90 -13.84
CA GLN A 421 -19.50 12.37 -12.91
C GLN A 421 -20.06 12.21 -11.48
N LEU A 422 -20.51 13.31 -10.87
CA LEU A 422 -21.04 13.29 -9.51
C LEU A 422 -22.34 12.47 -9.39
N PRO A 423 -23.38 12.61 -10.26
CA PRO A 423 -24.58 11.81 -10.15
C PRO A 423 -24.33 10.30 -10.31
N GLN A 424 -23.37 9.88 -11.13
CA GLN A 424 -22.98 8.47 -11.22
C GLN A 424 -22.30 8.00 -9.94
N GLN A 425 -21.37 8.76 -9.37
CA GLN A 425 -20.74 8.43 -8.08
C GLN A 425 -21.76 8.34 -6.94
N LEU A 426 -22.71 9.29 -6.86
CA LEU A 426 -23.81 9.24 -5.90
C LEU A 426 -24.71 8.01 -6.12
N THR A 427 -24.96 7.60 -7.38
CA THR A 427 -25.70 6.38 -7.68
C THR A 427 -24.98 5.13 -7.15
N LEU A 428 -23.66 5.03 -7.30
CA LEU A 428 -22.84 3.95 -6.71
C LEU A 428 -22.90 3.93 -5.17
N ILE A 429 -22.95 5.11 -4.54
CA ILE A 429 -23.04 5.26 -3.09
C ILE A 429 -24.42 4.86 -2.55
N GLU A 430 -25.50 5.37 -3.16
CA GLU A 430 -26.88 5.23 -2.67
C GLU A 430 -27.56 3.93 -3.13
N LYS A 431 -27.53 3.60 -4.43
CA LYS A 431 -28.20 2.41 -4.98
C LYS A 431 -27.43 1.13 -4.70
N TYR A 432 -26.13 1.13 -4.97
CA TYR A 432 -25.29 -0.07 -4.89
C TYR A 432 -24.60 -0.24 -3.53
N GLY A 433 -24.58 0.79 -2.68
CA GLY A 433 -24.09 0.67 -1.30
C GLY A 433 -22.58 0.45 -1.19
N THR A 434 -21.79 1.02 -2.12
CA THR A 434 -20.32 0.96 -2.17
C THR A 434 -19.64 1.06 -0.79
N GLU A 435 -18.61 0.24 -0.56
CA GLU A 435 -17.77 0.24 0.65
C GLU A 435 -16.34 0.77 0.41
N ILE A 436 -15.82 0.64 -0.82
CA ILE A 436 -14.55 1.22 -1.29
C ILE A 436 -14.86 2.03 -2.54
N MET A 437 -14.63 3.36 -2.52
CA MET A 437 -14.64 4.17 -3.73
C MET A 437 -13.19 4.30 -4.21
N TRP A 438 -12.87 3.64 -5.31
CA TRP A 438 -11.54 3.64 -5.93
C TRP A 438 -11.66 4.50 -7.19
N CYS A 439 -11.05 5.68 -7.25
CA CYS A 439 -11.11 6.51 -8.45
C CYS A 439 -9.82 6.39 -9.26
N ASP A 440 -9.74 7.05 -10.40
CA ASP A 440 -8.51 6.98 -11.20
C ASP A 440 -8.10 8.27 -11.86
N ILE A 441 -6.77 8.45 -11.95
CA ILE A 441 -6.01 9.58 -12.49
C ILE A 441 -6.26 10.94 -11.81
N GLY A 442 -7.45 11.17 -11.27
CA GLY A 442 -7.87 12.44 -10.67
C GLY A 442 -8.16 13.51 -11.74
N GLY A 443 -7.70 14.73 -11.48
CA GLY A 443 -8.02 15.91 -12.29
C GLY A 443 -9.37 16.52 -11.94
N ALA A 444 -10.15 16.95 -12.94
CA ALA A 444 -11.41 17.66 -12.72
C ALA A 444 -12.44 16.80 -11.97
N ASN A 445 -12.92 17.29 -10.82
CA ASN A 445 -13.76 16.54 -9.88
C ASN A 445 -14.73 17.44 -9.10
N LEU A 446 -15.73 16.81 -8.45
CA LEU A 446 -16.53 17.38 -7.36
C LEU A 446 -16.36 16.56 -6.07
N TYR A 447 -15.11 16.28 -5.71
CA TYR A 447 -14.74 15.39 -4.60
C TYR A 447 -15.38 15.80 -3.27
N ALA A 448 -15.35 17.10 -2.94
CA ALA A 448 -15.87 17.59 -1.67
C ALA A 448 -17.38 17.32 -1.51
N ASP A 449 -18.14 17.43 -2.61
CA ASP A 449 -19.56 17.08 -2.68
C ASP A 449 -19.79 15.56 -2.53
N MET A 450 -19.02 14.76 -3.29
CA MET A 450 -19.09 13.30 -3.28
C MET A 450 -18.75 12.73 -1.89
N ALA A 451 -17.60 13.07 -1.34
CA ALA A 451 -17.12 12.54 -0.06
C ALA A 451 -17.95 13.02 1.14
N SER A 452 -18.36 14.29 1.15
CA SER A 452 -19.30 14.81 2.16
C SER A 452 -20.62 14.05 2.13
N HIS A 453 -21.17 13.76 0.95
CA HIS A 453 -22.36 12.90 0.86
C HIS A 453 -22.03 11.47 1.34
N TYR A 454 -20.98 10.84 0.80
CA TYR A 454 -20.61 9.44 1.03
C TYR A 454 -20.45 9.11 2.51
N TYR A 455 -19.66 9.90 3.24
CA TYR A 455 -19.37 9.65 4.65
C TYR A 455 -20.62 9.86 5.53
N ASN A 456 -21.44 10.88 5.26
CA ASN A 456 -22.69 11.11 5.99
C ASN A 456 -23.75 10.03 5.70
N TYR A 457 -23.88 9.61 4.43
CA TYR A 457 -24.80 8.54 4.03
C TYR A 457 -24.38 7.20 4.65
N ALA A 458 -23.12 6.78 4.48
CA ALA A 458 -22.58 5.58 5.11
C ALA A 458 -22.75 5.58 6.63
N TRP A 459 -22.45 6.72 7.29
CA TRP A 459 -22.66 6.89 8.72
C TRP A 459 -24.12 6.68 9.13
N SER A 460 -25.08 7.19 8.36
CA SER A 460 -26.52 7.00 8.59
C SER A 460 -26.94 5.54 8.50
N GLN A 461 -26.34 4.78 7.57
CA GLN A 461 -26.59 3.36 7.35
C GLN A 461 -25.81 2.44 8.32
N GLY A 462 -25.09 3.00 9.29
CA GLY A 462 -24.26 2.21 10.21
C GLY A 462 -23.06 1.53 9.53
N ARG A 463 -22.62 2.04 8.37
CA ARG A 463 -21.45 1.53 7.63
C ARG A 463 -20.21 2.38 7.89
N GLN A 464 -19.04 1.78 7.69
CA GLN A 464 -17.79 2.50 7.47
C GLN A 464 -17.27 2.15 6.08
N VAL A 465 -16.82 3.18 5.39
CA VAL A 465 -16.41 3.14 3.97
C VAL A 465 -14.99 3.70 3.84
N THR A 466 -14.41 3.66 2.64
CA THR A 466 -13.09 4.23 2.39
C THR A 466 -12.98 4.80 0.97
N VAL A 467 -12.06 5.75 0.78
CA VAL A 467 -11.70 6.36 -0.51
C VAL A 467 -10.18 6.42 -0.70
N ASP A 468 -9.72 6.24 -1.93
CA ASP A 468 -8.29 6.32 -2.29
C ASP A 468 -7.75 7.76 -2.43
N ASN A 469 -6.49 7.87 -2.89
CA ASN A 469 -5.83 9.13 -3.20
C ASN A 469 -5.90 9.57 -4.68
N ARG A 470 -6.85 9.01 -5.46
CA ARG A 470 -7.12 9.37 -6.86
C ARG A 470 -8.47 10.08 -7.03
N CYS A 471 -9.38 10.00 -6.05
CA CYS A 471 -10.68 10.69 -6.12
C CYS A 471 -10.59 12.22 -5.95
N GLY A 472 -9.59 12.74 -5.22
CA GLY A 472 -9.44 14.18 -4.95
C GLY A 472 -8.49 14.49 -3.79
N ASP A 473 -8.54 15.73 -3.27
CA ASP A 473 -7.57 16.28 -2.30
C ASP A 473 -7.70 15.75 -0.84
N ALA A 474 -8.48 14.69 -0.60
CA ALA A 474 -8.52 14.00 0.69
C ALA A 474 -8.68 12.49 0.46
N ALA A 475 -7.97 11.68 1.26
CA ALA A 475 -7.75 10.27 0.96
C ALA A 475 -7.47 9.42 2.20
N ASP A 476 -8.11 8.26 2.29
CA ASP A 476 -7.98 7.34 3.43
C ASP A 476 -6.76 6.40 3.34
N PHE A 477 -6.26 6.20 2.12
CA PHE A 477 -5.07 5.41 1.79
C PHE A 477 -4.44 5.83 0.46
N ASP A 478 -3.17 5.50 0.25
CA ASP A 478 -2.41 5.83 -0.97
C ASP A 478 -2.25 4.63 -1.92
N THR A 479 -2.22 4.86 -3.24
CA THR A 479 -2.27 3.80 -4.29
C THR A 479 -1.04 3.69 -5.21
N PRO A 480 0.12 3.19 -4.72
CA PRO A 480 1.28 2.90 -5.58
C PRO A 480 1.02 1.70 -6.50
N GLU A 481 0.86 1.97 -7.79
CA GLU A 481 0.52 0.99 -8.84
C GLU A 481 1.75 0.27 -9.39
N TYR A 482 1.70 -1.07 -9.51
CA TYR A 482 2.83 -1.99 -9.76
C TYR A 482 4.01 -1.88 -8.75
N GLU A 483 4.02 -0.87 -7.88
CA GLU A 483 5.11 -0.47 -7.01
C GLU A 483 4.87 -0.77 -5.52
N ARG A 484 5.97 -0.91 -4.76
CA ARG A 484 5.94 -1.20 -3.31
C ARG A 484 7.00 -0.37 -2.59
N PHE A 485 6.67 0.10 -1.39
CA PHE A 485 7.67 0.74 -0.53
C PHE A 485 8.78 -0.25 -0.14
N SER A 486 10.00 0.26 0.01
CA SER A 486 11.15 -0.48 0.54
C SER A 486 10.99 -0.79 2.03
N GLU A 487 10.41 0.15 2.77
CA GLU A 487 10.31 0.16 4.24
C GLU A 487 8.84 0.19 4.71
N ILE A 488 8.63 0.24 6.02
CA ILE A 488 7.29 0.37 6.63
C ILE A 488 6.76 1.78 6.39
N HIS A 489 5.50 1.91 5.94
CA HIS A 489 4.81 3.20 5.87
C HIS A 489 3.70 3.27 6.95
N GLU A 490 3.77 4.24 7.88
CA GLU A 490 2.74 4.39 8.92
C GLU A 490 1.36 4.80 8.36
N ARG A 491 1.31 5.62 7.30
CA ARG A 491 0.06 5.91 6.56
C ARG A 491 -0.38 4.66 5.79
N LYS A 492 -1.69 4.42 5.73
CA LYS A 492 -2.24 3.26 5.03
C LYS A 492 -2.05 3.41 3.52
N TRP A 493 -1.69 2.33 2.85
CA TRP A 493 -1.55 2.24 1.41
C TRP A 493 -2.07 0.90 0.89
N GLU A 494 -2.34 0.86 -0.42
CA GLU A 494 -2.75 -0.32 -1.18
C GLU A 494 -2.03 -0.32 -2.52
N THR A 495 -1.25 -1.36 -2.83
CA THR A 495 -0.69 -1.52 -4.18
C THR A 495 -1.60 -2.41 -5.02
N THR A 496 -1.64 -2.12 -6.32
CA THR A 496 -2.40 -2.87 -7.30
C THR A 496 -1.59 -3.18 -8.55
N GLU A 497 -1.86 -4.34 -9.15
CA GLU A 497 -1.34 -4.76 -10.45
C GLU A 497 -2.24 -5.82 -11.09
N GLY A 498 -2.23 -5.89 -12.43
CA GLY A 498 -2.77 -7.00 -13.23
C GLY A 498 -2.20 -8.36 -12.87
N MET A 499 -3.00 -9.44 -12.96
CA MET A 499 -2.48 -10.82 -13.05
C MET A 499 -1.63 -11.05 -14.30
N ASP A 500 -1.90 -10.31 -15.38
CA ASP A 500 -1.01 -10.14 -16.52
C ASP A 500 0.19 -9.24 -16.12
N PRO A 501 1.42 -9.54 -16.59
CA PRO A 501 2.62 -8.80 -16.19
C PRO A 501 2.64 -7.32 -16.62
N TRP A 502 1.80 -6.89 -17.56
CA TRP A 502 1.84 -5.56 -18.20
C TRP A 502 0.47 -4.89 -18.40
N SER A 503 -0.62 -5.48 -17.91
CA SER A 503 -1.99 -5.06 -18.24
C SER A 503 -2.96 -5.45 -17.12
N PHE A 504 -4.03 -4.70 -16.91
CA PHE A 504 -5.13 -5.13 -16.04
C PHE A 504 -6.15 -5.96 -16.85
N GLY A 505 -6.71 -5.36 -17.91
CA GLY A 505 -7.59 -6.04 -18.86
C GLY A 505 -6.89 -7.21 -19.57
N LEU A 506 -7.68 -8.20 -19.99
CA LEU A 506 -7.19 -9.42 -20.63
C LEU A 506 -6.30 -9.12 -21.85
N ASN A 507 -5.07 -9.62 -21.87
CA ASN A 507 -4.21 -9.57 -23.04
C ASN A 507 -3.96 -10.96 -23.65
N LYS A 508 -4.56 -11.22 -24.81
CA LYS A 508 -4.38 -12.46 -25.60
C LYS A 508 -3.04 -12.50 -26.34
N ALA A 509 -2.19 -11.47 -26.21
CA ALA A 509 -0.79 -11.52 -26.63
C ALA A 509 0.13 -12.16 -25.57
N THR A 510 -0.30 -12.20 -24.31
CA THR A 510 0.43 -12.78 -23.19
C THR A 510 0.21 -14.29 -23.14
N PRO A 511 1.27 -15.12 -23.17
CA PRO A 511 1.18 -16.56 -22.93
C PRO A 511 0.67 -16.87 -21.52
N ASP A 512 -0.12 -17.94 -21.37
CA ASP A 512 -0.71 -18.37 -20.10
C ASP A 512 0.36 -18.54 -19.00
N GLU A 513 1.56 -19.02 -19.34
CA GLU A 513 2.70 -19.21 -18.44
C GLU A 513 3.35 -17.91 -17.93
N HIS A 514 2.97 -16.74 -18.45
CA HIS A 514 3.45 -15.43 -18.00
C HIS A 514 2.52 -14.75 -16.99
N TYR A 515 1.30 -15.25 -16.78
CA TYR A 515 0.41 -14.76 -15.71
C TYR A 515 0.98 -15.13 -14.33
N LYS A 516 0.72 -14.30 -13.31
CA LYS A 516 1.34 -14.49 -11.98
C LYS A 516 0.93 -15.82 -11.34
N ASN A 517 1.95 -16.62 -10.97
CA ASN A 517 1.76 -17.85 -10.21
C ASN A 517 1.59 -17.62 -8.70
N ALA A 518 1.12 -18.63 -7.97
CA ALA A 518 0.89 -18.53 -6.52
C ALA A 518 2.13 -18.07 -5.74
N THR A 519 3.34 -18.51 -6.13
CA THR A 519 4.61 -18.04 -5.54
C THR A 519 4.71 -16.52 -5.60
N THR A 520 4.42 -15.92 -6.75
CA THR A 520 4.48 -14.47 -6.97
C THR A 520 3.42 -13.75 -6.14
N ILE A 521 2.18 -14.27 -6.13
CA ILE A 521 1.04 -13.70 -5.40
C ILE A 521 1.33 -13.67 -3.89
N ILE A 522 1.72 -14.82 -3.32
CA ILE A 522 1.97 -14.97 -1.88
C ILE A 522 3.17 -14.14 -1.44
N THR A 523 4.30 -14.21 -2.16
CA THR A 523 5.51 -13.50 -1.74
C THR A 523 5.37 -11.98 -1.85
N LYS A 524 4.62 -11.46 -2.83
CA LYS A 524 4.24 -10.04 -2.87
C LYS A 524 3.31 -9.69 -1.71
N LEU A 525 2.22 -10.43 -1.51
CA LEU A 525 1.23 -10.17 -0.46
C LEU A 525 1.88 -10.06 0.93
N VAL A 526 2.77 -11.01 1.28
CA VAL A 526 3.46 -11.01 2.57
C VAL A 526 4.41 -9.82 2.73
N ASP A 527 5.16 -9.45 1.69
CA ASP A 527 6.03 -8.24 1.71
C ASP A 527 5.21 -6.96 1.88
N ILE A 528 4.12 -6.81 1.13
CA ILE A 528 3.22 -5.66 1.19
C ILE A 528 2.62 -5.49 2.60
N VAL A 529 2.07 -6.58 3.15
CA VAL A 529 1.38 -6.56 4.44
C VAL A 529 2.35 -6.32 5.61
N SER A 530 3.58 -6.85 5.54
CA SER A 530 4.65 -6.56 6.52
C SER A 530 5.08 -5.08 6.56
N LYS A 531 4.76 -4.32 5.52
CA LYS A 531 5.04 -2.88 5.37
C LYS A 531 3.78 -2.01 5.51
N ASN A 532 2.74 -2.54 6.18
CA ASN A 532 1.42 -1.93 6.43
C ASN A 532 0.47 -1.85 5.22
N GLY A 533 0.87 -2.34 4.05
CA GLY A 533 0.06 -2.26 2.82
C GLY A 533 -1.15 -3.20 2.80
N ASN A 534 -2.03 -2.95 1.83
CA ASN A 534 -2.94 -3.94 1.26
C ASN A 534 -2.50 -4.27 -0.18
N TYR A 535 -2.95 -5.41 -0.71
CA TYR A 535 -2.67 -5.87 -2.06
C TYR A 535 -3.98 -6.12 -2.81
N LEU A 536 -4.21 -5.37 -3.89
CA LEU A 536 -5.39 -5.45 -4.74
C LEU A 536 -4.99 -6.02 -6.10
N LEU A 537 -5.14 -7.33 -6.29
CA LEU A 537 -4.67 -8.05 -7.48
C LEU A 537 -5.77 -8.17 -8.52
N ASP A 538 -5.53 -7.72 -9.75
CA ASP A 538 -6.56 -7.65 -10.79
C ASP A 538 -6.68 -8.92 -11.65
N VAL A 539 -7.92 -9.24 -12.01
CA VAL A 539 -8.24 -10.17 -13.09
C VAL A 539 -8.96 -9.47 -14.24
N GLY A 540 -8.43 -9.58 -15.45
CA GLY A 540 -9.11 -9.18 -16.68
C GLY A 540 -9.94 -10.33 -17.28
N PRO A 541 -11.28 -10.31 -17.23
CA PRO A 541 -12.10 -11.36 -17.84
C PRO A 541 -12.22 -11.14 -19.36
N ASN A 542 -12.54 -12.21 -20.09
CA ASN A 542 -12.85 -12.12 -21.53
C ASN A 542 -14.22 -11.46 -21.77
N ALA A 543 -14.54 -11.03 -22.99
CA ALA A 543 -15.82 -10.39 -23.33
C ALA A 543 -17.11 -11.21 -23.04
N ALA A 544 -16.99 -12.53 -22.81
CA ALA A 544 -18.10 -13.38 -22.39
C ALA A 544 -18.25 -13.44 -20.85
N GLY A 545 -17.26 -12.97 -20.07
CA GLY A 545 -17.27 -12.99 -18.60
C GLY A 545 -16.46 -14.13 -17.97
N GLU A 546 -15.68 -14.89 -18.75
CA GLU A 546 -14.79 -15.91 -18.20
C GLU A 546 -13.47 -15.29 -17.71
N ILE A 547 -13.09 -15.62 -16.48
CA ILE A 547 -11.71 -15.47 -15.99
C ILE A 547 -10.96 -16.74 -16.44
N ILE A 548 -9.85 -16.58 -17.16
CA ILE A 548 -9.15 -17.71 -17.80
C ILE A 548 -8.49 -18.64 -16.75
N PRO A 549 -8.27 -19.95 -17.05
CA PRO A 549 -7.64 -20.89 -16.12
C PRO A 549 -6.28 -20.41 -15.58
N ALA A 550 -5.44 -19.81 -16.44
CA ALA A 550 -4.15 -19.23 -16.05
C ALA A 550 -4.25 -18.12 -14.97
N MET A 551 -5.41 -17.48 -14.82
CA MET A 551 -5.68 -16.59 -13.68
C MET A 551 -6.37 -17.34 -12.54
N ALA A 552 -7.46 -18.06 -12.84
CA ALA A 552 -8.32 -18.67 -11.83
C ALA A 552 -7.62 -19.75 -10.99
N ASP A 553 -6.77 -20.58 -11.59
CA ASP A 553 -6.15 -21.70 -10.90
C ASP A 553 -4.92 -21.28 -10.10
N ASN A 554 -4.14 -20.32 -10.60
CA ASN A 554 -3.08 -19.64 -9.83
C ASN A 554 -3.64 -18.90 -8.60
N LEU A 555 -4.81 -18.28 -8.73
CA LEU A 555 -5.52 -17.66 -7.60
C LEU A 555 -6.00 -18.70 -6.57
N ARG A 556 -6.55 -19.83 -7.01
CA ARG A 556 -6.93 -20.94 -6.10
C ARG A 556 -5.72 -21.56 -5.40
N GLU A 557 -4.59 -21.70 -6.09
CA GLU A 557 -3.34 -22.20 -5.52
C GLU A 557 -2.78 -21.24 -4.45
N ALA A 558 -2.80 -19.92 -4.72
CA ALA A 558 -2.48 -18.91 -3.72
C ALA A 558 -3.44 -18.95 -2.51
N GLY A 559 -4.73 -19.12 -2.77
CA GLY A 559 -5.77 -19.29 -1.77
C GLY A 559 -5.61 -20.55 -0.91
N ALA A 560 -5.14 -21.66 -1.49
CA ALA A 560 -4.84 -22.90 -0.77
C ALA A 560 -3.72 -22.69 0.26
N TRP A 561 -2.72 -21.85 -0.03
CA TRP A 561 -1.75 -21.40 0.97
C TRP A 561 -2.39 -20.51 2.02
N LEU A 562 -3.19 -19.51 1.61
CA LEU A 562 -3.83 -18.57 2.53
C LEU A 562 -4.82 -19.24 3.51
N LYS A 563 -5.36 -20.41 3.17
CA LYS A 563 -6.17 -21.25 4.09
C LYS A 563 -5.39 -21.78 5.30
N TYR A 564 -4.04 -21.82 5.27
CA TYR A 564 -3.20 -22.13 6.45
C TYR A 564 -2.21 -21.03 6.85
N GLY A 565 -1.67 -20.26 5.90
CA GLY A 565 -0.78 -19.12 6.15
C GLY A 565 -1.51 -17.83 6.56
N GLY A 566 -2.83 -17.76 6.33
CA GLY A 566 -3.69 -16.61 6.62
C GLY A 566 -3.62 -16.03 8.06
N PRO A 567 -3.41 -16.82 9.13
CA PRO A 567 -3.17 -16.28 10.49
C PRO A 567 -1.90 -15.41 10.61
N CYS A 568 -0.98 -15.52 9.65
CA CYS A 568 0.19 -14.65 9.50
C CYS A 568 0.01 -13.62 8.37
N VAL A 569 -1.22 -13.29 7.99
CA VAL A 569 -1.57 -12.24 7.02
C VAL A 569 -2.75 -11.41 7.55
N TYR A 570 -3.94 -12.01 7.67
CA TYR A 570 -5.17 -11.32 8.06
C TYR A 570 -5.15 -10.89 9.53
N ASN A 571 -5.76 -9.74 9.83
CA ASN A 571 -5.77 -9.12 11.16
C ASN A 571 -4.39 -8.74 11.76
N THR A 572 -3.28 -8.98 11.06
CA THR A 572 -1.93 -8.70 11.55
C THR A 572 -1.56 -7.20 11.48
N ARG A 573 -0.53 -6.80 12.23
CA ARG A 573 0.17 -5.52 12.09
C ARG A 573 1.63 -5.78 11.69
N TYR A 574 2.27 -4.76 11.10
CA TYR A 574 3.72 -4.75 10.96
C TYR A 574 4.40 -4.75 12.35
N TRP A 575 5.66 -5.17 12.40
CA TRP A 575 6.49 -5.07 13.60
C TRP A 575 7.32 -3.79 13.59
N HIS A 576 7.36 -3.08 14.72
CA HIS A 576 7.96 -1.74 14.78
C HIS A 576 9.44 -1.72 14.39
N LYS A 577 10.23 -2.72 14.85
CA LYS A 577 11.68 -2.78 14.58
C LYS A 577 12.05 -3.07 13.12
N GLY A 578 11.10 -3.47 12.27
CA GLY A 578 11.35 -3.71 10.85
C GLY A 578 10.42 -4.74 10.21
N ALA A 579 10.23 -4.62 8.89
CA ALA A 579 9.41 -5.53 8.09
C ALA A 579 10.17 -6.80 7.65
N GLU A 580 11.50 -6.75 7.55
CA GLU A 580 12.38 -7.84 7.08
C GLU A 580 13.67 -7.95 7.91
N ASP A 581 14.41 -9.04 7.72
CA ASP A 581 15.72 -9.28 8.35
C ASP A 581 16.89 -8.89 7.44
N SER A 582 18.14 -9.00 7.92
CA SER A 582 19.33 -8.60 7.14
C SER A 582 19.51 -9.34 5.80
N SER A 583 18.84 -10.49 5.62
CA SER A 583 18.86 -11.25 4.38
C SER A 583 17.92 -10.71 3.29
N GLY A 584 16.93 -9.90 3.69
CA GLY A 584 15.81 -9.47 2.83
C GLY A 584 14.87 -10.61 2.41
N THR A 585 15.00 -11.82 2.96
CA THR A 585 14.18 -13.00 2.59
C THR A 585 13.14 -13.41 3.63
N VAL A 586 13.24 -12.90 4.86
CA VAL A 586 12.25 -13.12 5.93
C VAL A 586 11.34 -11.89 6.04
N ARG A 587 10.09 -12.09 6.47
CA ARG A 587 9.11 -11.02 6.78
C ARG A 587 8.50 -11.19 8.17
N PHE A 588 8.22 -10.05 8.81
CA PHE A 588 7.68 -9.99 10.18
C PHE A 588 6.28 -9.40 10.23
N LEU A 589 5.39 -10.13 10.91
CA LEU A 589 4.01 -9.73 11.18
C LEU A 589 3.63 -10.13 12.60
N GLN A 590 2.67 -9.43 13.21
CA GLN A 590 2.27 -9.69 14.59
C GLN A 590 0.77 -9.53 14.83
N THR A 591 0.29 -10.28 15.83
CA THR A 591 -1.00 -10.08 16.51
C THR A 591 -0.72 -9.83 18.00
N PRO A 592 -1.72 -9.48 18.84
CA PRO A 592 -1.50 -9.32 20.27
C PRO A 592 -0.89 -10.56 20.97
N THR A 593 -1.09 -11.77 20.43
CA THR A 593 -0.70 -13.05 21.05
C THR A 593 0.33 -13.87 20.25
N THR A 594 0.66 -13.47 19.01
CA THR A 594 1.57 -14.24 18.13
C THR A 594 2.54 -13.35 17.36
N PHE A 595 3.77 -13.81 17.21
CA PHE A 595 4.73 -13.27 16.22
C PHE A 595 4.79 -14.21 15.01
N CYS A 596 4.84 -13.67 13.81
CA CYS A 596 4.91 -14.42 12.56
C CYS A 596 6.20 -14.10 11.82
N ILE A 597 6.92 -15.16 11.47
CA ILE A 597 8.19 -15.14 10.74
C ILE A 597 7.95 -15.88 9.42
N VAL A 598 7.84 -15.16 8.32
CA VAL A 598 7.52 -15.78 7.01
C VAL A 598 8.74 -15.73 6.11
N SER A 599 9.29 -16.90 5.76
CA SER A 599 10.38 -16.99 4.79
C SER A 599 9.83 -17.01 3.36
N LEU A 600 10.28 -16.08 2.52
CA LEU A 600 9.90 -15.95 1.10
C LEU A 600 10.70 -16.88 0.17
N LYS A 601 11.61 -17.69 0.74
CA LYS A 601 12.40 -18.74 0.06
C LYS A 601 12.48 -19.97 0.96
N LYS A 602 12.66 -21.16 0.36
CA LYS A 602 12.81 -22.40 1.15
C LYS A 602 14.06 -22.29 2.03
N PRO A 603 13.97 -22.47 3.36
CA PRO A 603 15.15 -22.64 4.21
C PRO A 603 15.98 -23.85 3.77
N THR A 604 17.28 -23.85 4.05
CA THR A 604 18.21 -24.91 3.62
C THR A 604 19.13 -25.32 4.76
N GLY A 605 19.62 -26.57 4.73
CA GLY A 605 20.50 -27.10 5.78
C GLY A 605 19.78 -27.40 7.11
N GLY A 606 18.47 -27.69 7.07
CA GLY A 606 17.69 -28.11 8.25
C GLY A 606 17.34 -27.01 9.25
N ASN A 607 17.49 -25.73 8.87
CA ASN A 607 17.39 -24.60 9.79
C ASN A 607 16.91 -23.32 9.08
N LEU A 608 16.03 -22.54 9.71
CA LEU A 608 15.83 -21.13 9.38
C LEU A 608 16.58 -20.28 10.40
N THR A 609 17.59 -19.53 9.94
CA THR A 609 18.23 -18.47 10.73
C THR A 609 17.58 -17.14 10.42
N VAL A 610 17.25 -16.36 11.45
CA VAL A 610 16.66 -15.02 11.34
C VAL A 610 17.63 -14.02 11.95
N ASP A 611 18.12 -13.08 11.13
CA ASP A 611 19.20 -12.17 11.52
C ASP A 611 18.71 -10.84 12.07
N THR A 612 17.89 -10.90 13.12
CA THR A 612 17.50 -9.75 13.95
C THR A 612 17.00 -10.20 15.33
N THR A 613 17.01 -9.30 16.31
CA THR A 613 16.57 -9.58 17.69
C THR A 613 15.04 -9.52 17.79
N THR A 614 14.40 -10.62 17.41
CA THR A 614 12.95 -10.87 17.48
C THR A 614 12.37 -10.79 18.91
N PRO A 615 11.06 -10.57 19.11
CA PRO A 615 10.42 -10.45 20.43
C PRO A 615 10.18 -11.79 21.16
N ILE A 616 10.84 -12.85 20.69
CA ILE A 616 10.74 -14.22 21.24
C ILE A 616 11.52 -14.32 22.56
N LEU A 617 10.98 -15.07 23.51
CA LEU A 617 11.55 -15.32 24.82
C LEU A 617 11.43 -16.81 25.20
N PRO A 618 12.27 -17.33 26.11
CA PRO A 618 12.24 -18.75 26.50
C PRO A 618 10.86 -19.23 26.93
N GLY A 619 10.41 -20.35 26.37
CA GLY A 619 9.09 -20.95 26.62
C GLY A 619 8.03 -20.59 25.59
N ASP A 620 8.24 -19.58 24.73
CA ASP A 620 7.41 -19.39 23.53
C ASP A 620 7.54 -20.62 22.60
N THR A 621 6.46 -21.01 21.94
CA THR A 621 6.43 -22.18 21.05
C THR A 621 6.39 -21.76 19.58
N ILE A 622 7.04 -22.52 18.70
CA ILE A 622 7.11 -22.22 17.26
C ILE A 622 6.55 -23.39 16.44
N GLN A 623 5.65 -23.11 15.49
CA GLN A 623 5.11 -24.08 14.54
C GLN A 623 5.22 -23.56 13.09
N LEU A 624 5.54 -24.44 12.14
CA LEU A 624 5.35 -24.19 10.70
C LEU A 624 3.87 -24.38 10.34
N LEU A 625 3.21 -23.31 9.89
CA LEU A 625 1.82 -23.36 9.42
C LEU A 625 1.71 -24.15 8.12
N GLY A 626 0.65 -24.96 7.99
CA GLY A 626 0.46 -25.92 6.88
C GLY A 626 1.21 -27.25 7.06
N GLY A 627 2.35 -27.23 7.73
CA GLY A 627 3.14 -28.44 8.01
C GLY A 627 2.61 -29.30 9.17
N PRO A 628 3.38 -30.33 9.59
CA PRO A 628 3.00 -31.22 10.68
C PRO A 628 2.67 -30.47 11.97
N LYS A 629 1.55 -30.84 12.62
CA LYS A 629 1.07 -30.20 13.87
C LYS A 629 1.93 -30.56 15.08
N ARG A 630 3.10 -29.95 15.18
CA ARG A 630 4.06 -30.09 16.29
C ARG A 630 4.88 -28.81 16.46
N GLU A 631 5.47 -28.67 17.63
CA GLU A 631 6.48 -27.64 17.89
C GLU A 631 7.80 -27.95 17.14
N LEU A 632 8.51 -26.89 16.75
CA LEU A 632 9.83 -26.93 16.15
C LEU A 632 10.89 -26.51 17.17
N PRO A 633 11.98 -27.29 17.35
CA PRO A 633 13.08 -26.88 18.23
C PRO A 633 13.71 -25.58 17.75
N TRP A 634 13.93 -24.64 18.67
CA TRP A 634 14.54 -23.34 18.36
C TRP A 634 15.57 -22.93 19.40
N SER A 635 16.44 -21.99 19.04
CA SER A 635 17.41 -21.38 19.96
C SER A 635 17.74 -19.94 19.54
N ILE A 636 18.19 -19.12 20.49
CA ILE A 636 18.70 -17.78 20.23
C ILE A 636 20.17 -17.72 20.65
N SER A 637 21.04 -17.22 19.76
CA SER A 637 22.47 -17.05 20.03
C SER A 637 22.97 -15.74 19.44
N LYS A 638 23.64 -14.93 20.27
CA LYS A 638 24.14 -13.58 19.91
C LYS A 638 23.07 -12.67 19.26
N GLY A 639 21.81 -12.79 19.72
CA GLY A 639 20.68 -12.01 19.20
C GLY A 639 20.06 -12.52 17.89
N LYS A 640 20.61 -13.58 17.28
CA LYS A 640 20.02 -14.26 16.10
C LYS A 640 19.18 -15.45 16.55
N LEU A 641 18.02 -15.66 15.90
CA LEU A 641 17.15 -16.82 16.11
C LEU A 641 17.52 -17.93 15.12
N SER A 642 17.41 -19.18 15.57
CA SER A 642 17.61 -20.39 14.78
C SER A 642 16.43 -21.34 15.02
N ILE A 643 15.70 -21.74 13.98
CA ILE A 643 14.55 -22.66 14.04
C ILE A 643 14.91 -23.93 13.27
N THR A 644 15.08 -25.05 13.98
CA THR A 644 15.38 -26.35 13.39
C THR A 644 14.12 -26.92 12.75
N VAL A 645 14.19 -27.25 11.46
CA VAL A 645 13.05 -27.68 10.64
C VAL A 645 13.52 -28.67 9.58
N SER A 646 12.85 -29.81 9.41
CA SER A 646 13.32 -30.85 8.50
C SER A 646 13.00 -30.52 7.04
N ASP A 647 13.73 -31.11 6.10
CA ASP A 647 13.38 -30.98 4.68
C ASP A 647 11.97 -31.54 4.39
N ASP A 648 11.51 -32.55 5.12
CA ASP A 648 10.14 -33.08 5.00
C ASP A 648 9.08 -32.08 5.49
N ASP A 649 9.31 -31.39 6.62
CA ASP A 649 8.46 -30.30 7.09
C ASP A 649 8.39 -29.21 6.00
N LEU A 650 9.54 -28.81 5.47
CA LEU A 650 9.64 -27.77 4.44
C LEU A 650 9.08 -28.19 3.08
N ASN A 651 9.04 -29.49 2.77
CA ASN A 651 8.44 -30.03 1.54
C ASN A 651 6.91 -30.17 1.66
N SER A 652 6.36 -30.23 2.87
CA SER A 652 4.92 -30.26 3.12
C SER A 652 4.21 -28.91 2.90
N VAL A 653 4.98 -27.83 2.78
CA VAL A 653 4.53 -26.45 2.57
C VAL A 653 5.18 -25.91 1.28
N GLN A 654 4.44 -25.09 0.53
CA GLN A 654 4.91 -24.52 -0.74
C GLN A 654 4.89 -22.99 -0.69
N PHE A 655 5.57 -22.37 -1.68
CA PHE A 655 5.57 -20.92 -1.97
C PHE A 655 6.26 -20.02 -0.93
N ALA A 656 5.82 -20.06 0.33
CA ALA A 656 6.41 -19.35 1.46
C ALA A 656 6.21 -20.15 2.76
N TRP A 657 7.15 -20.04 3.70
CA TRP A 657 7.16 -20.84 4.92
C TRP A 657 6.86 -19.95 6.12
N ALA A 658 5.61 -19.99 6.60
CA ALA A 658 5.12 -19.18 7.71
C ALA A 658 5.33 -19.90 9.05
N PHE A 659 6.29 -19.44 9.83
CA PHE A 659 6.56 -19.90 11.19
C PHE A 659 5.80 -18.99 12.17
N GLN A 660 4.79 -19.54 12.83
CA GLN A 660 4.04 -18.85 13.87
C GLN A 660 4.66 -19.15 15.23
N VAL A 661 5.03 -18.08 15.94
CA VAL A 661 5.40 -18.08 17.35
C VAL A 661 4.16 -17.79 18.17
N THR A 662 3.81 -18.66 19.12
CA THR A 662 2.81 -18.36 20.14
C THR A 662 3.51 -17.89 21.40
N TYR A 663 3.15 -16.71 21.91
CA TYR A 663 3.74 -16.19 23.13
C TYR A 663 3.32 -17.03 24.35
N ALA A 664 4.28 -17.48 25.15
CA ALA A 664 4.02 -18.02 26.47
C ALA A 664 3.54 -16.89 27.39
N VAL A 665 2.26 -16.94 27.76
CA VAL A 665 1.67 -16.08 28.78
C VAL A 665 2.00 -16.66 30.15
N ARG A 666 2.56 -15.84 31.02
CA ARG A 666 3.06 -16.18 32.36
C ARG A 666 2.26 -15.51 33.48
#